data_AF-A0A6P8PUX3-F1
#
_entry.id   AF-A0A6P8PUX3-F1
#
_cell.length_a   1.000
_cell.length_b   1.000
_cell.length_c   1.000
_cell.angle_alpha   90.00
_cell.angle_beta   90.00
_cell.angle_gamma   90.00
#
_symmetry.space_group_name_H-M   'P 1'
#
loop_
_entity.id
_entity.type
_entity.pdbx_description
1 polymer ?
#
loop_
_entity_poly.entity_id
_entity_poly.type
_entity_poly.pdbx_seq_one_letter_code
_entity_poly.pdbx_strand_id
1 'polypeptide(L)'
;MDASALEVDAVKFARLAVENDQSGRYEEAVFYYKEAAQALIYAGMAGSKLEDVHGKINEYLERVQALYTAVKAQTSAPLKSKQQLDLERAHFLVTQAFDEDDKGNAEEAVELYTEAVELCLKTSNETSDQTLQMKLKQLARQAIERAESLKDSVFKPPPKDKLPTAKPNQPVRTFFPLGPDFTLNDKTQPLQTVQTNHETAREKYSAEEIEVLRKTSKINGIEYVPFMSVDLRERFAFPMPFSDKFGKLALSPKQKATFSRWVRPDDITNNPIMIYTVSSFSIKQTIVSDCSFVASLAISAAYERRFNKKLITSIIYPQNKKGEPEYNPCGKYMVKLHINGVPRKVIIDDYLPVDHNGELLCSYSTNKNELWVSLIEKAYMKVMGGYDFPGSNSNIDLHALTGWIPERIAMHSDNQTFDKQNIFRMLYNRFHNGDVLITTATGVMSEEEGENWGLVPTHAYAVLDIREYKGLRFLQLKNPWSHLRWKGRYSEKDERNWKPELQKYLNFDPRTAQKIDNGIFWIVWEDLCQYYDVIYLSWNPSLFKESTCVHSTWDGKQGPVKDAYSLANNPQYKLEIQCPAGGAAVWLLLSRHITDKDDFAHNREFITMVVYKTDGKKVFYPSDPPPYIDGIRINSPHYLTKMKLTSPGTHTFTLVVSQYEKQNTIHYTIRCGGAA
;
A
#
# COMPACT_ATOMS: atom_id res chain seq x y z
N MET A 1 -12.36 -6.61 12.86
CA MET A 1 -11.04 -7.24 13.10
C MET A 1 -11.25 -8.64 13.64
N ASP A 2 -10.34 -9.58 13.31
CA ASP A 2 -10.32 -10.92 13.91
C ASP A 2 -9.51 -10.88 15.21
N ALA A 3 -10.16 -11.21 16.34
CA ALA A 3 -9.51 -11.25 17.64
C ALA A 3 -8.40 -12.30 17.67
N SER A 4 -8.61 -13.45 17.02
CA SER A 4 -7.67 -14.57 17.06
C SER A 4 -6.34 -14.23 16.39
N ALA A 5 -6.34 -13.47 15.29
CA ALA A 5 -5.11 -12.98 14.68
C ALA A 5 -4.31 -12.07 15.63
N LEU A 6 -4.98 -11.16 16.34
CA LEU A 6 -4.35 -10.26 17.31
C LEU A 6 -3.86 -10.99 18.57
N GLU A 7 -4.56 -12.04 19.00
CA GLU A 7 -4.11 -12.94 20.06
C GLU A 7 -2.83 -13.69 19.64
N VAL A 8 -2.78 -14.19 18.41
CA VAL A 8 -1.59 -14.85 17.86
C VAL A 8 -0.41 -13.88 17.79
N ASP A 9 -0.65 -12.65 17.35
CA ASP A 9 0.37 -11.60 17.36
C ASP A 9 0.83 -11.29 18.78
N ALA A 10 -0.09 -11.12 19.73
CA ALA A 10 0.23 -10.89 21.13
C ALA A 10 1.10 -12.01 21.72
N VAL A 11 0.77 -13.27 21.46
CA VAL A 11 1.56 -14.43 21.91
C VAL A 11 2.92 -14.46 21.23
N LYS A 12 2.99 -14.21 19.92
CA LYS A 12 4.24 -14.14 19.16
C LYS A 12 5.14 -13.03 19.72
N PHE A 13 4.58 -11.85 19.96
CA PHE A 13 5.30 -10.69 20.49
C PHE A 13 5.74 -10.94 21.92
N ALA A 14 4.88 -11.53 22.77
CA ALA A 14 5.25 -11.87 24.13
C ALA A 14 6.39 -12.91 24.18
N ARG A 15 6.37 -13.91 23.30
CA ARG A 15 7.46 -14.90 23.19
C ARG A 15 8.77 -14.22 22.79
N LEU A 16 8.75 -13.40 21.75
CA LEU A 16 9.92 -12.64 21.31
C LEU A 16 10.39 -11.67 22.41
N ALA A 17 9.49 -11.03 23.14
CA ALA A 17 9.82 -10.15 24.24
C ALA A 17 10.61 -10.88 25.31
N VAL A 18 10.12 -12.05 25.75
CA VAL A 18 10.78 -12.89 26.75
C VAL A 18 12.14 -13.40 26.27
N GLU A 19 12.24 -13.84 25.01
CA GLU A 19 13.49 -14.32 24.42
C GLU A 19 14.56 -13.22 24.38
N ASN A 20 14.18 -12.01 23.97
CA ASN A 20 15.07 -10.86 23.92
C ASN A 20 15.44 -10.37 25.32
N ASP A 21 14.50 -10.38 26.26
CA ASP A 21 14.73 -10.04 27.66
C ASP A 21 15.76 -10.99 28.30
N GLN A 22 15.58 -12.30 28.11
CA GLN A 22 16.52 -13.33 28.58
C GLN A 22 17.89 -13.25 27.90
N SER A 23 17.92 -12.84 26.63
CA SER A 23 19.16 -12.65 25.86
C SER A 23 19.88 -11.33 26.18
N GLY A 24 19.35 -10.51 27.10
CA GLY A 24 19.92 -9.20 27.45
C GLY A 24 19.73 -8.11 26.40
N ARG A 25 18.88 -8.35 25.38
CA ARG A 25 18.51 -7.40 24.32
C ARG A 25 17.31 -6.57 24.77
N TYR A 26 17.52 -5.72 25.78
CA TYR A 26 16.43 -5.04 26.49
C TYR A 26 15.65 -4.03 25.65
N GLU A 27 16.27 -3.40 24.65
CA GLU A 27 15.57 -2.47 23.75
C GLU A 27 14.55 -3.19 22.86
N GLU A 28 14.96 -4.32 22.27
CA GLU A 28 14.11 -5.21 21.50
C GLU A 28 13.01 -5.82 22.40
N ALA A 29 13.36 -6.21 23.64
CA ALA A 29 12.41 -6.71 24.61
C ALA A 29 11.34 -5.65 24.98
N VAL A 30 11.73 -4.39 25.24
CA VAL A 30 10.80 -3.28 25.50
C VAL A 30 9.86 -3.08 24.33
N PHE A 31 10.39 -3.08 23.12
CA PHE A 31 9.59 -2.98 21.91
C PHE A 31 8.56 -4.12 21.85
N TYR A 32 8.99 -5.36 21.96
CA TYR A 32 8.09 -6.51 21.87
C TYR A 32 7.10 -6.61 23.02
N TYR A 33 7.45 -6.22 24.24
CA TYR A 33 6.49 -6.15 25.34
C TYR A 33 5.43 -5.06 25.09
N LYS A 34 5.81 -3.91 24.52
CA LYS A 34 4.85 -2.88 24.13
C LYS A 34 3.93 -3.36 23.02
N GLU A 35 4.48 -3.97 21.97
CA GLU A 35 3.67 -4.52 20.89
C GLU A 35 2.79 -5.67 21.38
N ALA A 36 3.27 -6.53 22.28
CA ALA A 36 2.46 -7.58 22.90
C ALA A 36 1.31 -6.99 23.72
N ALA A 37 1.59 -5.97 24.55
CA ALA A 37 0.57 -5.26 25.30
C ALA A 37 -0.43 -4.58 24.37
N GLN A 38 0.05 -3.92 23.31
CA GLN A 38 -0.78 -3.23 22.33
C GLN A 38 -1.61 -4.21 21.50
N ALA A 39 -1.05 -5.34 21.09
CA ALA A 39 -1.77 -6.42 20.43
C ALA A 39 -2.80 -7.07 21.36
N LEU A 40 -2.52 -7.24 22.65
CA LEU A 40 -3.50 -7.70 23.66
C LEU A 40 -4.61 -6.67 23.89
N ILE A 41 -4.27 -5.38 23.96
CA ILE A 41 -5.26 -4.29 24.01
C ILE A 41 -6.15 -4.39 22.78
N TYR A 42 -5.57 -4.54 21.59
CA TYR A 42 -6.33 -4.65 20.36
C TYR A 42 -7.12 -5.97 20.24
N ALA A 43 -6.60 -7.07 20.75
CA ALA A 43 -7.28 -8.37 20.80
C ALA A 43 -8.50 -8.30 21.73
N GLY A 44 -8.33 -7.70 22.92
CA GLY A 44 -9.43 -7.35 23.82
C GLY A 44 -10.44 -6.43 23.12
N MET A 45 -9.94 -5.42 22.40
CA MET A 45 -10.73 -4.55 21.53
C MET A 45 -11.23 -5.20 20.22
N ALA A 46 -11.00 -6.49 20.01
CA ALA A 46 -11.53 -7.25 18.87
C ALA A 46 -12.44 -8.41 19.32
N GLY A 47 -12.59 -8.64 20.63
CA GLY A 47 -13.49 -9.65 21.19
C GLY A 47 -12.79 -10.93 21.64
N SER A 48 -11.50 -10.83 21.97
CA SER A 48 -10.71 -11.91 22.56
C SER A 48 -11.39 -12.48 23.80
N LYS A 49 -11.35 -13.82 23.94
CA LYS A 49 -11.85 -14.54 25.12
C LYS A 49 -10.75 -14.93 26.10
N LEU A 50 -9.53 -14.44 25.89
CA LEU A 50 -8.42 -14.71 26.79
C LEU A 50 -8.76 -14.22 28.19
N GLU A 51 -8.59 -15.10 29.19
CA GLU A 51 -8.74 -14.74 30.59
C GLU A 51 -7.56 -13.86 31.03
N ASP A 52 -7.82 -12.89 31.90
CA ASP A 52 -6.81 -11.98 32.48
C ASP A 52 -5.96 -11.17 31.48
N VAL A 53 -6.56 -10.75 30.35
CA VAL A 53 -5.91 -9.86 29.37
C VAL A 53 -5.41 -8.56 30.03
N HIS A 54 -6.18 -7.99 30.96
CA HIS A 54 -5.77 -6.78 31.68
C HIS A 54 -4.58 -7.01 32.61
N GLY A 55 -4.51 -8.16 33.31
CA GLY A 55 -3.35 -8.53 34.11
C GLY A 55 -2.10 -8.67 33.25
N LYS A 56 -2.21 -9.35 32.10
CA LYS A 56 -1.09 -9.51 31.15
C LYS A 56 -0.62 -8.20 30.53
N ILE A 57 -1.54 -7.30 30.18
CA ILE A 57 -1.18 -5.96 29.69
C ILE A 57 -0.40 -5.20 30.77
N ASN A 58 -0.88 -5.20 32.01
CA ASN A 58 -0.18 -4.53 33.11
C ASN A 58 1.18 -5.16 33.37
N GLU A 59 1.29 -6.50 33.37
CA GLU A 59 2.55 -7.23 33.51
C GLU A 59 3.58 -6.80 32.44
N TYR A 60 3.16 -6.74 31.17
CA TYR A 60 4.03 -6.30 30.08
C TYR A 60 4.42 -4.82 30.20
N LEU A 61 3.49 -3.94 30.58
CA LEU A 61 3.77 -2.52 30.77
C LEU A 61 4.68 -2.26 31.98
N GLU A 62 4.50 -2.99 33.08
CA GLU A 62 5.40 -2.94 34.24
C GLU A 62 6.78 -3.47 33.88
N ARG A 63 6.86 -4.56 33.12
CA ARG A 63 8.15 -5.07 32.62
C ARG A 63 8.82 -4.08 31.69
N VAL A 64 8.07 -3.42 30.80
CA VAL A 64 8.56 -2.31 29.96
C VAL A 64 9.12 -1.19 30.84
N GLN A 65 8.41 -0.79 31.90
CA GLN A 65 8.88 0.25 32.82
C GLN A 65 10.17 -0.15 33.55
N ALA A 66 10.29 -1.42 33.97
CA ALA A 66 11.49 -1.96 34.60
C ALA A 66 12.68 -1.98 33.61
N LEU A 67 12.44 -2.47 32.39
CA LEU A 67 13.44 -2.51 31.33
C LEU A 67 13.82 -1.12 30.81
N TYR A 68 12.91 -0.14 30.87
CA TYR A 68 13.19 1.25 30.47
C TYR A 68 14.37 1.85 31.23
N THR A 69 14.55 1.47 32.49
CA THR A 69 15.69 1.91 33.31
C THR A 69 17.00 1.28 32.83
N ALA A 70 16.96 0.02 32.38
CA ALA A 70 18.11 -0.68 31.79
C ALA A 70 18.41 -0.21 30.35
N VAL A 71 17.38 0.08 29.56
CA VAL A 71 17.49 0.60 28.19
C VAL A 71 18.00 2.04 28.19
N LYS A 72 17.56 2.91 29.10
CA LYS A 72 18.15 4.25 29.27
C LYS A 72 19.65 4.21 29.59
N ALA A 73 20.13 3.13 30.21
CA ALA A 73 21.55 2.88 30.44
C ALA A 73 22.25 2.25 29.22
N GLN A 74 21.52 1.60 28.30
CA GLN A 74 22.01 0.94 27.08
C GLN A 74 21.81 1.74 25.78
N THR A 75 21.05 2.84 25.76
CA THR A 75 20.81 3.73 24.58
C THR A 75 22.07 4.36 23.98
N SER A 76 23.26 3.91 24.40
CA SER A 76 24.58 4.23 23.87
C SER A 76 25.25 3.06 23.12
N ALA A 77 24.52 1.97 22.82
CA ALA A 77 25.06 0.95 21.91
C ALA A 77 25.39 1.64 20.57
N PRO A 78 26.65 1.62 20.14
CA PRO A 78 27.05 2.35 18.93
C PRO A 78 26.32 1.76 17.72
N LEU A 79 25.98 2.63 16.76
CA LEU A 79 25.47 2.19 15.47
C LEU A 79 26.49 1.26 14.79
N LYS A 80 25.99 0.33 13.98
CA LYS A 80 26.82 -0.60 13.19
C LYS A 80 27.90 0.18 12.44
N SER A 81 29.13 -0.30 12.53
CA SER A 81 30.22 0.29 11.77
C SER A 81 30.01 0.06 10.28
N LYS A 82 30.63 0.90 9.44
CA LYS A 82 30.63 0.72 7.98
C LYS A 82 30.97 -0.73 7.59
N GLN A 83 31.96 -1.34 8.24
CA GLN A 83 32.40 -2.70 7.92
C GLN A 83 31.39 -3.78 8.34
N GLN A 84 30.56 -3.53 9.37
CA GLN A 84 29.45 -4.42 9.71
C GLN A 84 28.32 -4.30 8.69
N LEU A 85 28.01 -3.09 8.21
CA LEU A 85 27.03 -2.87 7.13
C LEU A 85 27.51 -3.47 5.80
N ASP A 86 28.80 -3.36 5.48
CA ASP A 86 29.40 -4.02 4.32
C ASP A 86 29.23 -5.54 4.39
N LEU A 87 29.38 -6.15 5.57
CA LEU A 87 29.14 -7.57 5.76
C LEU A 87 27.67 -7.94 5.48
N GLU A 88 26.70 -7.14 5.92
CA GLU A 88 25.27 -7.40 5.66
C GLU A 88 24.93 -7.28 4.17
N ARG A 89 25.52 -6.32 3.48
CA ARG A 89 25.40 -6.18 2.02
C ARG A 89 26.03 -7.35 1.28
N ALA A 90 27.20 -7.82 1.73
CA ALA A 90 27.81 -9.02 1.17
C ALA A 90 26.94 -10.28 1.38
N HIS A 91 26.31 -10.44 2.56
CA HIS A 91 25.36 -11.52 2.78
C HIS A 91 24.15 -11.41 1.86
N PHE A 92 23.61 -10.21 1.67
CA PHE A 92 22.48 -9.99 0.78
C PHE A 92 22.84 -10.32 -0.68
N LEU A 93 24.03 -9.92 -1.15
CA LEU A 93 24.55 -10.31 -2.48
C LEU A 93 24.64 -11.83 -2.62
N VAL A 94 25.17 -12.55 -1.63
CA VAL A 94 25.26 -14.02 -1.64
C VAL A 94 23.89 -14.69 -1.66
N THR A 95 22.91 -14.17 -0.90
CA THR A 95 21.54 -14.68 -0.91
C THR A 95 20.89 -14.51 -2.28
N GLN A 96 21.04 -13.34 -2.90
CA GLN A 96 20.50 -13.08 -4.24
C GLN A 96 21.22 -13.92 -5.30
N ALA A 97 22.53 -14.12 -5.18
CA ALA A 97 23.28 -15.02 -6.06
C ALA A 97 22.77 -16.46 -5.99
N PHE A 98 22.46 -16.94 -4.78
CA PHE A 98 21.87 -18.25 -4.56
C PHE A 98 20.47 -18.37 -5.16
N ASP A 99 19.64 -17.33 -5.05
CA ASP A 99 18.32 -17.33 -5.65
C ASP A 99 18.36 -17.37 -7.18
N GLU A 100 19.32 -16.68 -7.81
CA GLU A 100 19.53 -16.75 -9.25
C GLU A 100 20.13 -18.10 -9.70
N ASP A 101 21.01 -18.69 -8.90
CA ASP A 101 21.54 -20.04 -9.09
C ASP A 101 20.42 -21.10 -9.04
N ASP A 102 19.56 -21.06 -8.03
CA ASP A 102 18.38 -21.93 -7.90
C ASP A 102 17.42 -21.81 -9.09
N LYS A 103 17.32 -20.61 -9.70
CA LYS A 103 16.51 -20.35 -10.90
C LYS A 103 17.19 -20.82 -12.19
N GLY A 104 18.46 -21.22 -12.14
CA GLY A 104 19.26 -21.62 -13.30
C GLY A 104 19.90 -20.46 -14.07
N ASN A 105 19.91 -19.24 -13.51
CA ASN A 105 20.51 -18.05 -14.12
C ASN A 105 21.99 -17.95 -13.75
N ALA A 106 22.80 -18.89 -14.24
CA ALA A 106 24.19 -19.07 -13.83
C ALA A 106 25.09 -17.83 -14.05
N GLU A 107 24.89 -17.08 -15.13
CA GLU A 107 25.69 -15.88 -15.43
C GLU A 107 25.49 -14.77 -14.37
N GLU A 108 24.24 -14.42 -14.06
CA GLU A 108 23.92 -13.41 -13.03
C GLU A 108 24.33 -13.89 -11.63
N ALA A 109 24.12 -15.17 -11.32
CA ALA A 109 24.57 -15.75 -10.05
C ALA A 109 26.10 -15.60 -9.87
N VAL A 110 26.87 -15.90 -10.91
CA VAL A 110 28.34 -15.75 -10.90
C VAL A 110 28.76 -14.30 -10.72
N GLU A 111 28.08 -13.34 -11.35
CA GLU A 111 28.36 -11.91 -11.18
C GLU A 111 28.14 -11.48 -9.73
N LEU A 112 26.97 -11.81 -9.15
CA LEU A 112 26.62 -11.49 -7.77
C LEU A 112 27.57 -12.13 -6.75
N TYR A 113 27.96 -13.40 -6.95
CA TYR A 113 28.98 -14.03 -6.11
C TYR A 113 30.34 -13.32 -6.21
N THR A 114 30.77 -12.94 -7.42
CA THR A 114 32.04 -12.25 -7.63
C THR A 114 32.06 -10.90 -6.90
N GLU A 115 30.98 -10.12 -7.03
CA GLU A 115 30.81 -8.86 -6.33
C GLU A 115 30.79 -8.99 -4.80
N ALA A 116 30.12 -10.03 -4.27
CA ALA A 116 30.12 -10.32 -2.84
C ALA A 116 31.53 -10.60 -2.33
N VAL A 117 32.32 -11.36 -3.10
CA VAL A 117 33.71 -11.69 -2.78
C VAL A 117 34.59 -10.44 -2.76
N GLU A 118 34.48 -9.59 -3.78
CA GLU A 118 35.23 -8.34 -3.85
C GLU A 118 34.93 -7.44 -2.65
N LEU A 119 33.65 -7.29 -2.29
CA LEU A 119 33.24 -6.53 -1.10
C LEU A 119 33.82 -7.15 0.17
N CYS A 120 33.69 -8.46 0.36
CA CYS A 120 34.23 -9.16 1.53
C CYS A 120 35.73 -8.97 1.70
N LEU A 121 36.51 -9.12 0.61
CA LEU A 121 37.96 -8.97 0.63
C LEU A 121 38.38 -7.54 0.93
N LYS A 122 37.73 -6.56 0.28
CA LYS A 122 37.97 -5.14 0.52
C LYS A 122 37.70 -4.78 1.98
N THR A 123 36.52 -5.12 2.50
CA THR A 123 36.13 -4.81 3.88
C THR A 123 37.00 -5.57 4.89
N SER A 124 37.42 -6.81 4.59
CA SER A 124 38.32 -7.58 5.45
C SER A 124 39.70 -6.94 5.57
N ASN A 125 40.16 -6.22 4.55
CA ASN A 125 41.43 -5.49 4.59
C ASN A 125 41.29 -4.12 5.29
N GLU A 126 40.10 -3.52 5.29
CA GLU A 126 39.81 -2.24 5.95
C GLU A 126 39.55 -2.38 7.47
N THR A 127 39.08 -3.52 7.94
CA THR A 127 38.75 -3.74 9.37
C THR A 127 39.91 -4.32 10.17
N SER A 128 40.04 -3.89 11.44
CA SER A 128 40.97 -4.46 12.43
C SER A 128 40.32 -5.50 13.36
N ASP A 129 38.99 -5.68 13.28
CA ASP A 129 38.25 -6.67 14.07
C ASP A 129 38.46 -8.09 13.52
N GLN A 130 39.18 -8.92 14.28
CA GLN A 130 39.48 -10.31 13.90
C GLN A 130 38.23 -11.16 13.69
N THR A 131 37.17 -10.95 14.48
CA THR A 131 35.92 -11.71 14.35
C THR A 131 35.22 -11.36 13.05
N LEU A 132 35.17 -10.06 12.73
CA LEU A 132 34.59 -9.57 11.48
C LEU A 132 35.40 -10.04 10.26
N GLN A 133 36.73 -9.99 10.34
CA GLN A 133 37.62 -10.54 9.29
C GLN A 133 37.36 -12.03 9.05
N MET A 134 37.20 -12.83 10.11
CA MET A 134 36.90 -14.26 9.97
C MET A 134 35.58 -14.49 9.24
N LYS A 135 34.52 -13.77 9.62
CA LYS A 135 33.21 -13.86 8.96
C LYS A 135 33.27 -13.47 7.48
N LEU A 136 33.92 -12.35 7.15
CA LEU A 136 34.09 -11.87 5.77
C LEU A 136 34.89 -12.87 4.93
N LYS A 137 36.00 -13.41 5.45
CA LYS A 137 36.81 -14.42 4.76
C LYS A 137 36.05 -15.73 4.56
N GLN A 138 35.24 -16.15 5.54
CA GLN A 138 34.41 -17.34 5.41
C GLN A 138 33.36 -17.17 4.31
N LEU A 139 32.63 -16.04 4.32
CA LEU A 139 31.62 -15.73 3.31
C LEU A 139 32.23 -15.64 1.91
N ALA A 140 33.40 -14.98 1.77
CA ALA A 140 34.14 -14.90 0.51
C ALA A 140 34.54 -16.28 -0.01
N ARG A 141 35.07 -17.17 0.84
CA ARG A 141 35.44 -18.54 0.42
C ARG A 141 34.25 -19.31 -0.12
N GLN A 142 33.12 -19.28 0.60
CA GLN A 142 31.90 -19.96 0.19
C GLN A 142 31.38 -19.43 -1.16
N ALA A 143 31.39 -18.11 -1.34
CA ALA A 143 30.96 -17.48 -2.59
C ALA A 143 31.91 -17.81 -3.76
N ILE A 144 33.23 -17.81 -3.55
CA ILE A 144 34.22 -18.22 -4.58
C ILE A 144 33.99 -19.68 -4.99
N GLU A 145 33.95 -20.61 -4.03
CA GLU A 145 33.78 -22.04 -4.31
C GLU A 145 32.52 -22.30 -5.14
N ARG A 146 31.43 -21.60 -4.83
CA ARG A 146 30.19 -21.72 -5.59
C ARG A 146 30.30 -21.10 -6.98
N ALA A 147 30.85 -19.89 -7.11
CA ALA A 147 31.06 -19.24 -8.39
C ALA A 147 31.94 -20.05 -9.34
N GLU A 148 33.02 -20.68 -8.83
CA GLU A 148 33.88 -21.57 -9.61
C GLU A 148 33.11 -22.82 -10.09
N SER A 149 32.31 -23.42 -9.21
CA SER A 149 31.48 -24.59 -9.58
C SER A 149 30.46 -24.27 -10.68
N LEU A 150 29.94 -23.05 -10.71
CA LEU A 150 29.02 -22.57 -11.74
C LEU A 150 29.74 -22.24 -13.05
N LYS A 151 30.93 -21.65 -12.99
CA LYS A 151 31.76 -21.44 -14.19
C LYS A 151 32.12 -22.78 -14.84
N ASP A 152 32.54 -23.76 -14.04
CA ASP A 152 32.90 -25.10 -14.54
C ASP A 152 31.74 -25.85 -15.19
N SER A 153 30.49 -25.55 -14.81
CA SER A 153 29.29 -26.14 -15.40
C SER A 153 28.83 -25.41 -16.67
N VAL A 154 29.02 -24.09 -16.76
CA VAL A 154 28.73 -23.27 -17.95
C VAL A 154 29.71 -23.53 -19.10
N PHE A 155 30.98 -23.86 -18.80
CA PHE A 155 32.03 -24.07 -19.82
C PHE A 155 32.20 -25.53 -20.29
N LYS A 156 31.32 -26.47 -19.92
CA LYS A 156 31.32 -27.84 -20.48
C LYS A 156 30.25 -27.99 -21.58
N PRO A 157 30.59 -28.48 -22.79
CA PRO A 157 29.60 -28.71 -23.84
C PRO A 157 28.61 -29.83 -23.45
N PRO A 158 27.36 -29.80 -23.95
CA PRO A 158 26.38 -30.81 -23.57
C PRO A 158 26.85 -32.20 -24.04
N PRO A 159 26.74 -33.25 -23.21
CA PRO A 159 27.13 -34.59 -23.63
C PRO A 159 26.15 -35.09 -24.69
N LYS A 160 26.71 -35.60 -25.80
CA LYS A 160 25.97 -36.35 -26.82
C LYS A 160 25.28 -37.57 -26.20
N ASP A 161 24.03 -37.77 -26.61
CA ASP A 161 23.14 -38.90 -26.34
C ASP A 161 23.82 -40.19 -25.88
N LYS A 162 23.47 -40.65 -24.67
CA LYS A 162 23.42 -42.09 -24.36
C LYS A 162 22.20 -42.40 -23.48
N LEU A 163 21.43 -43.39 -23.96
CA LEU A 163 20.24 -43.97 -23.34
C LEU A 163 20.46 -44.45 -21.90
N PRO A 164 19.38 -44.59 -21.10
CA PRO A 164 19.47 -44.74 -19.65
C PRO A 164 19.74 -46.20 -19.26
N THR A 165 20.80 -46.41 -18.48
CA THR A 165 20.97 -47.62 -17.67
C THR A 165 21.02 -47.24 -16.20
N ALA A 166 19.99 -47.63 -15.47
CA ALA A 166 19.85 -47.45 -14.03
C ALA A 166 20.85 -48.33 -13.25
N LYS A 167 21.54 -47.75 -12.26
CA LYS A 167 21.99 -48.37 -10.98
C LYS A 167 22.73 -47.36 -10.08
N PRO A 168 22.88 -47.60 -8.76
CA PRO A 168 22.16 -46.84 -7.74
C PRO A 168 23.05 -46.04 -6.77
N ASN A 169 22.40 -45.09 -6.07
CA ASN A 169 22.77 -44.45 -4.80
C ASN A 169 24.22 -43.96 -4.65
N GLN A 170 24.43 -42.68 -4.95
CA GLN A 170 25.41 -41.84 -4.24
C GLN A 170 24.65 -40.72 -3.49
N PRO A 171 25.04 -40.39 -2.25
CA PRO A 171 24.29 -39.47 -1.42
C PRO A 171 24.48 -38.04 -1.93
N VAL A 172 23.37 -37.40 -2.29
CA VAL A 172 23.29 -35.95 -2.46
C VAL A 172 23.68 -35.33 -1.12
N ARG A 173 24.80 -34.60 -1.06
CA ARG A 173 25.14 -33.78 0.11
C ARG A 173 24.14 -32.62 0.17
N THR A 174 23.06 -32.83 0.92
CA THR A 174 22.18 -31.78 1.40
C THR A 174 22.99 -30.83 2.27
N PHE A 175 23.19 -29.60 1.82
CA PHE A 175 23.73 -28.52 2.66
C PHE A 175 22.56 -27.69 3.20
N PHE A 176 22.46 -27.62 4.52
CA PHE A 176 21.48 -26.82 5.25
C PHE A 176 22.02 -25.40 5.52
N PRO A 177 21.16 -24.37 5.50
CA PRO A 177 21.50 -23.02 5.93
C PRO A 177 21.59 -22.93 7.47
N LEU A 178 22.55 -22.15 7.98
CA LEU A 178 22.76 -21.93 9.42
C LEU A 178 21.99 -20.70 9.93
N GLY A 179 21.09 -20.95 10.87
CA GLY A 179 20.57 -20.01 11.86
C GLY A 179 20.05 -20.82 13.06
N PRO A 180 20.21 -20.35 14.32
CA PRO A 180 19.79 -21.11 15.49
C PRO A 180 18.27 -21.03 15.64
N ASP A 181 17.66 -22.18 15.92
CA ASP A 181 16.23 -22.42 16.19
C ASP A 181 15.29 -22.52 14.98
N PHE A 182 15.32 -23.69 14.32
CA PHE A 182 14.24 -24.17 13.46
C PHE A 182 13.87 -25.62 13.80
N THR A 183 12.64 -25.85 14.25
CA THR A 183 12.05 -27.18 14.43
C THR A 183 11.25 -27.59 13.18
N LEU A 184 11.62 -28.74 12.61
CA LEU A 184 10.98 -29.35 11.45
C LEU A 184 9.84 -30.27 11.89
N ASN A 185 8.60 -29.80 11.77
CA ASN A 185 7.46 -30.65 11.49
C ASN A 185 6.33 -29.78 10.96
N ASP A 186 6.20 -29.68 9.63
CA ASP A 186 4.88 -29.84 9.05
C ASP A 186 4.94 -30.26 7.58
N LYS A 187 4.05 -31.18 7.23
CA LYS A 187 3.97 -31.80 5.90
C LYS A 187 3.45 -30.78 4.89
N THR A 188 4.13 -30.70 3.75
CA THR A 188 3.72 -29.93 2.59
C THR A 188 2.35 -30.39 2.07
N GLN A 189 1.34 -29.52 2.21
CA GLN A 189 0.20 -29.50 1.31
C GLN A 189 0.39 -28.36 0.30
N PRO A 190 0.12 -28.58 -1.00
CA PRO A 190 0.22 -27.53 -2.00
C PRO A 190 -0.88 -26.48 -1.76
N LEU A 191 -0.49 -25.32 -1.23
CA LEU A 191 -1.33 -24.13 -1.18
C LEU A 191 -1.40 -23.54 -2.59
N GLN A 192 -2.58 -23.64 -3.20
CA GLN A 192 -2.95 -22.85 -4.37
C GLN A 192 -2.82 -21.36 -4.03
N THR A 193 -1.76 -20.73 -4.52
CA THR A 193 -1.66 -19.28 -4.58
C THR A 193 -2.73 -18.78 -5.52
N VAL A 194 -3.81 -18.23 -4.97
CA VAL A 194 -4.79 -17.45 -5.72
C VAL A 194 -4.10 -16.13 -6.10
N GLN A 195 -3.27 -16.20 -7.14
CA GLN A 195 -2.91 -15.03 -7.92
C GLN A 195 -4.22 -14.49 -8.49
N THR A 196 -4.65 -13.31 -8.06
CA THR A 196 -5.66 -12.52 -8.76
C THR A 196 -5.05 -12.04 -10.09
N ASN A 197 -4.87 -12.97 -11.03
CA ASN A 197 -4.49 -12.74 -12.42
C ASN A 197 -5.71 -12.27 -13.21
N HIS A 198 -6.25 -11.10 -12.89
CA HIS A 198 -7.35 -10.51 -13.64
C HIS A 198 -6.92 -9.46 -14.69
N GLU A 199 -5.62 -9.33 -14.98
CA GLU A 199 -5.13 -8.48 -16.07
C GLU A 199 -4.27 -9.19 -17.12
N THR A 200 -4.09 -10.52 -17.04
CA THR A 200 -3.35 -11.29 -18.06
C THR A 200 -4.13 -11.56 -19.36
N ALA A 201 -5.32 -10.99 -19.54
CA ALA A 201 -6.18 -11.28 -20.71
C ALA A 201 -5.99 -10.34 -21.92
N ARG A 202 -5.14 -9.31 -21.85
CA ARG A 202 -4.71 -8.52 -23.03
C ARG A 202 -3.20 -8.58 -23.18
N GLU A 203 -2.69 -9.65 -23.78
CA GLU A 203 -1.25 -9.77 -24.04
C GLU A 203 -0.71 -8.78 -25.08
N LYS A 204 -1.55 -7.99 -25.78
CA LYS A 204 -1.07 -6.98 -26.74
C LYS A 204 -1.95 -5.73 -26.73
N TYR A 205 -1.43 -4.64 -26.17
CA TYR A 205 -1.92 -3.28 -26.42
C TYR A 205 -1.83 -2.94 -27.91
N SER A 206 -2.75 -2.12 -28.41
CA SER A 206 -2.63 -1.58 -29.78
C SER A 206 -1.43 -0.63 -29.89
N ALA A 207 -0.97 -0.33 -31.11
CA ALA A 207 0.11 0.63 -31.33
C ALA A 207 -0.23 2.02 -30.77
N GLU A 208 -1.49 2.42 -30.88
CA GLU A 208 -2.01 3.68 -30.31
C GLU A 208 -2.01 3.64 -28.79
N GLU A 209 -2.47 2.54 -28.17
CA GLU A 209 -2.45 2.39 -26.71
C GLU A 209 -1.02 2.43 -26.16
N ILE A 210 -0.08 1.77 -26.82
CA ILE A 210 1.35 1.80 -26.47
C ILE A 210 1.87 3.23 -26.54
N GLU A 211 1.54 3.99 -27.59
CA GLU A 211 1.98 5.38 -27.73
C GLU A 211 1.42 6.27 -26.62
N VAL A 212 0.14 6.10 -26.25
CA VAL A 212 -0.46 6.82 -25.11
C VAL A 212 0.28 6.47 -23.82
N LEU A 213 0.44 5.18 -23.53
CA LEU A 213 1.09 4.72 -22.30
C LEU A 213 2.54 5.19 -22.22
N ARG A 214 3.28 5.16 -23.34
CA ARG A 214 4.65 5.67 -23.46
C ARG A 214 4.70 7.16 -23.18
N LYS A 215 3.84 7.95 -23.82
CA LYS A 215 3.78 9.41 -23.61
C LYS A 215 3.45 9.77 -22.16
N THR A 216 2.50 9.06 -21.55
CA THR A 216 2.10 9.29 -20.14
C THR A 216 2.92 8.49 -19.13
N SER A 217 4.03 7.88 -19.54
CA SER A 217 5.02 7.29 -18.62
C SER A 217 5.91 8.37 -18.01
N LYS A 218 6.06 9.52 -18.69
CA LYS A 218 6.82 10.66 -18.16
C LYS A 218 5.92 11.52 -17.27
N ILE A 219 6.07 11.39 -15.96
CA ILE A 219 5.31 12.12 -14.94
C ILE A 219 6.29 12.97 -14.15
N ASN A 220 6.06 14.28 -14.08
CA ASN A 220 6.97 15.23 -13.41
C ASN A 220 8.42 15.14 -13.92
N GLY A 221 8.59 14.87 -15.22
CA GLY A 221 9.89 14.71 -15.86
C GLY A 221 10.56 13.34 -15.65
N ILE A 222 10.00 12.47 -14.82
CA ILE A 222 10.53 11.13 -14.50
C ILE A 222 9.75 10.06 -15.26
N GLU A 223 10.46 9.07 -15.79
CA GLU A 223 9.84 7.96 -16.50
C GLU A 223 9.46 6.81 -15.55
N TYR A 224 8.18 6.46 -15.55
CA TYR A 224 7.59 5.32 -14.85
C TYR A 224 6.93 4.43 -15.88
N VAL A 225 7.62 3.40 -16.36
CA VAL A 225 7.08 2.50 -17.38
C VAL A 225 6.04 1.52 -16.79
N PRO A 226 5.11 0.99 -17.61
CA PRO A 226 4.25 -0.12 -17.20
C PRO A 226 5.06 -1.26 -16.62
N PHE A 227 4.57 -1.84 -15.53
CA PHE A 227 5.18 -2.99 -14.87
C PHE A 227 4.97 -4.23 -15.73
N MET A 228 6.06 -4.92 -16.06
CA MET A 228 6.10 -6.10 -16.90
C MET A 228 6.75 -7.26 -16.15
N SER A 229 6.53 -8.50 -16.61
CA SER A 229 7.11 -9.69 -15.95
C SER A 229 8.64 -9.67 -15.89
N VAL A 230 9.31 -8.96 -16.80
CA VAL A 230 10.77 -8.75 -16.75
C VAL A 230 11.22 -7.96 -15.52
N ASP A 231 10.37 -7.09 -14.98
CA ASP A 231 10.67 -6.28 -13.79
C ASP A 231 10.74 -7.13 -12.51
N LEU A 232 10.22 -8.36 -12.53
CA LEU A 232 10.42 -9.32 -11.45
C LEU A 232 11.89 -9.79 -11.35
N ARG A 233 12.71 -9.50 -12.36
CA ARG A 233 14.16 -9.74 -12.38
C ARG A 233 14.97 -8.47 -12.10
N GLU A 234 14.32 -7.41 -11.60
CA GLU A 234 15.03 -6.19 -11.21
C GLU A 234 16.09 -6.52 -10.15
N ARG A 235 17.33 -6.08 -10.39
CA ARG A 235 18.44 -6.34 -9.48
C ARG A 235 18.37 -5.40 -8.27
N PHE A 236 18.44 -5.97 -7.07
CA PHE A 236 18.40 -5.22 -5.81
C PHE A 236 19.72 -5.23 -5.03
N ALA A 237 20.62 -6.18 -5.31
CA ALA A 237 21.89 -6.31 -4.60
C ALA A 237 23.02 -5.57 -5.31
N PHE A 238 23.76 -4.76 -4.54
CA PHE A 238 24.88 -3.95 -5.02
C PHE A 238 26.00 -3.83 -3.96
N PRO A 239 27.29 -3.81 -4.36
CA PRO A 239 28.42 -3.60 -3.45
C PRO A 239 28.47 -2.20 -2.82
N MET A 240 27.75 -1.23 -3.40
CA MET A 240 27.60 0.13 -2.88
C MET A 240 26.13 0.45 -2.64
N PRO A 241 25.77 1.24 -1.62
CA PRO A 241 24.38 1.58 -1.37
C PRO A 241 23.80 2.35 -2.56
N PHE A 242 22.66 1.88 -3.05
CA PHE A 242 21.92 2.46 -4.16
C PHE A 242 21.49 3.89 -3.81
N SER A 243 21.64 4.79 -4.78
CA SER A 243 21.17 6.17 -4.69
C SER A 243 20.31 6.46 -5.91
N ASP A 244 19.18 7.11 -5.68
CA ASP A 244 18.25 7.43 -6.74
C ASP A 244 18.88 8.44 -7.70
N LYS A 245 18.90 8.10 -9.00
CA LYS A 245 19.49 8.95 -10.05
C LYS A 245 18.80 10.32 -10.18
N PHE A 246 17.56 10.44 -9.72
CA PHE A 246 16.80 11.69 -9.73
C PHE A 246 17.01 12.53 -8.46
N GLY A 247 17.85 12.07 -7.54
CA GLY A 247 18.20 12.80 -6.32
C GLY A 247 17.14 12.73 -5.23
N LYS A 248 17.20 13.68 -4.28
CA LYS A 248 16.31 13.75 -3.13
C LYS A 248 15.03 14.49 -3.47
N LEU A 249 13.92 14.04 -2.90
CA LEU A 249 12.61 14.64 -3.14
C LEU A 249 12.56 16.07 -2.60
N ALA A 250 11.86 16.95 -3.33
CA ALA A 250 11.61 18.31 -2.87
C ALA A 250 10.77 18.26 -1.58
N LEU A 251 11.24 18.96 -0.53
CA LEU A 251 10.55 19.08 0.75
C LEU A 251 9.51 20.20 0.71
N SER A 252 8.40 20.00 1.40
CA SER A 252 7.40 21.05 1.64
C SER A 252 7.99 22.21 2.46
N PRO A 253 7.40 23.42 2.42
CA PRO A 253 7.85 24.52 3.26
C PRO A 253 7.87 24.17 4.76
N LYS A 254 6.89 23.40 5.24
CA LYS A 254 6.82 22.92 6.63
C LYS A 254 7.98 21.99 6.97
N GLN A 255 8.31 21.06 6.06
CA GLN A 255 9.47 20.16 6.24
C GLN A 255 10.79 20.91 6.21
N LYS A 256 10.97 21.85 5.29
CA LYS A 256 12.21 22.65 5.19
C LYS A 256 12.51 23.42 6.47
N ALA A 257 11.49 23.86 7.20
CA ALA A 257 11.66 24.63 8.43
C ALA A 257 12.30 23.84 9.58
N THR A 258 12.14 22.52 9.62
CA THR A 258 12.67 21.64 10.68
C THR A 258 13.71 20.64 10.17
N PHE A 259 13.93 20.58 8.86
CA PHE A 259 14.83 19.65 8.20
C PHE A 259 16.28 19.82 8.65
N SER A 260 16.89 18.71 9.07
CA SER A 260 18.31 18.65 9.39
C SER A 260 19.12 18.00 8.26
N ARG A 261 18.77 16.76 7.88
CA ARG A 261 19.53 15.97 6.91
C ARG A 261 18.71 14.81 6.36
N TRP A 262 19.21 14.20 5.28
CA TRP A 262 18.75 12.91 4.79
C TRP A 262 19.56 11.80 5.46
N VAL A 263 18.90 10.73 5.86
CA VAL A 263 19.50 9.56 6.53
C VAL A 263 19.03 8.28 5.87
N ARG A 264 19.84 7.24 5.92
CA ARG A 264 19.40 5.86 5.65
C ARG A 264 18.87 5.22 6.93
N PRO A 265 18.11 4.12 6.83
CA PRO A 265 17.70 3.35 8.01
C PRO A 265 18.86 2.99 8.94
N ASP A 266 20.00 2.59 8.36
CA ASP A 266 21.20 2.20 9.12
C ASP A 266 21.85 3.36 9.90
N ASP A 267 21.51 4.63 9.57
CA ASP A 267 22.02 5.81 10.28
C ASP A 267 21.20 6.12 11.55
N ILE A 268 20.06 5.45 11.74
CA ILE A 268 19.11 5.72 12.84
C ILE A 268 18.71 4.47 13.63
N THR A 269 18.87 3.27 13.07
CA THR A 269 18.61 2.01 13.76
C THR A 269 19.61 0.92 13.37
N ASN A 270 19.94 0.05 14.31
CA ASN A 270 20.78 -1.13 14.06
C ASN A 270 20.00 -2.29 13.43
N ASN A 271 18.67 -2.34 13.56
CA ASN A 271 17.89 -3.51 13.12
C ASN A 271 16.71 -3.09 12.24
N PRO A 272 16.94 -2.44 11.09
CA PRO A 272 15.88 -2.09 10.16
C PRO A 272 15.23 -3.35 9.59
N ILE A 273 13.91 -3.29 9.43
CA ILE A 273 13.08 -4.35 8.87
C ILE A 273 12.06 -3.74 7.92
N MET A 274 11.69 -4.49 6.88
CA MET A 274 10.73 -3.99 5.91
C MET A 274 9.33 -3.89 6.52
N ILE A 275 8.81 -5.03 6.98
CA ILE A 275 7.52 -5.15 7.65
C ILE A 275 7.70 -6.13 8.80
N TYR A 276 7.34 -5.69 10.00
CA TYR A 276 7.13 -6.58 11.13
C TYR A 276 5.71 -7.11 11.12
N THR A 277 4.74 -6.19 11.00
CA THR A 277 3.33 -6.51 11.03
C THR A 277 2.53 -5.49 10.22
N VAL A 278 1.64 -5.97 9.33
CA VAL A 278 0.83 -5.10 8.47
C VAL A 278 -0.32 -4.50 9.26
N SER A 279 -0.05 -3.47 10.05
CA SER A 279 -0.98 -2.92 11.03
C SER A 279 -1.32 -1.46 10.76
N SER A 280 -2.61 -1.17 10.61
CA SER A 280 -3.12 0.19 10.54
C SER A 280 -2.84 1.01 11.80
N PHE A 281 -2.64 0.36 12.94
CA PHE A 281 -2.39 1.02 14.22
C PHE A 281 -1.02 1.69 14.28
N SER A 282 -0.02 1.05 13.65
CA SER A 282 1.36 1.52 13.65
C SER A 282 1.60 2.77 12.80
N ILE A 283 0.74 3.02 11.81
CA ILE A 283 0.90 4.11 10.85
C ILE A 283 0.67 5.45 11.54
N LYS A 284 1.63 6.37 11.40
CA LYS A 284 1.55 7.74 11.88
C LYS A 284 2.02 8.73 10.81
N GLN A 285 1.17 9.70 10.52
CA GLN A 285 1.51 10.87 9.70
C GLN A 285 2.22 11.92 10.54
N THR A 286 3.16 12.64 9.90
CA THR A 286 3.90 13.75 10.49
C THR A 286 3.52 15.07 9.81
N ILE A 287 4.49 15.89 9.41
CA ILE A 287 4.30 17.19 8.75
C ILE A 287 4.02 17.08 7.24
N VAL A 288 3.64 15.89 6.79
CA VAL A 288 3.29 15.60 5.39
C VAL A 288 1.91 16.18 5.07
N SER A 289 1.76 16.74 3.87
CA SER A 289 0.55 17.39 3.37
C SER A 289 -0.58 16.42 3.00
N ASP A 290 -0.25 15.22 2.51
CA ASP A 290 -1.24 14.31 1.93
C ASP A 290 -1.82 13.30 2.93
N CYS A 291 -2.81 13.75 3.71
CA CYS A 291 -3.47 12.91 4.71
C CYS A 291 -4.27 11.74 4.12
N SER A 292 -4.84 11.90 2.92
CA SER A 292 -5.67 10.87 2.30
C SER A 292 -4.85 9.67 1.85
N PHE A 293 -3.58 9.87 1.46
CA PHE A 293 -2.69 8.75 1.16
C PHE A 293 -2.40 7.91 2.40
N VAL A 294 -2.14 8.55 3.54
CA VAL A 294 -1.86 7.84 4.80
C VAL A 294 -3.12 7.13 5.33
N ALA A 295 -4.30 7.73 5.19
CA ALA A 295 -5.58 7.05 5.46
C ALA A 295 -5.77 5.83 4.54
N SER A 296 -5.39 5.95 3.28
CA SER A 296 -5.45 4.87 2.28
C SER A 296 -4.54 3.70 2.63
N LEU A 297 -3.33 3.97 3.10
CA LEU A 297 -2.42 2.95 3.65
C LEU A 297 -3.03 2.25 4.86
N ALA A 298 -3.64 3.01 5.79
CA ALA A 298 -4.25 2.45 6.99
C ALA A 298 -5.40 1.49 6.68
N ILE A 299 -6.34 1.86 5.81
CA ILE A 299 -7.44 0.97 5.45
C ILE A 299 -6.96 -0.24 4.64
N SER A 300 -5.95 -0.08 3.77
CA SER A 300 -5.38 -1.18 2.99
C SER A 300 -4.66 -2.19 3.88
N ALA A 301 -3.91 -1.72 4.89
CA ALA A 301 -3.29 -2.59 5.89
C ALA A 301 -4.33 -3.34 6.74
N ALA A 302 -5.38 -2.65 7.17
CA ALA A 302 -6.47 -3.27 7.92
C ALA A 302 -7.22 -4.32 7.08
N TYR A 303 -7.42 -4.07 5.79
CA TYR A 303 -8.04 -5.02 4.85
C TYR A 303 -7.19 -6.27 4.67
N GLU A 304 -5.89 -6.10 4.40
CA GLU A 304 -4.97 -7.21 4.18
C GLU A 304 -4.97 -8.17 5.38
N ARG A 305 -4.90 -7.62 6.60
CA ARG A 305 -5.00 -8.41 7.82
C ARG A 305 -6.36 -9.09 7.99
N ARG A 306 -7.45 -8.36 7.76
CA ARG A 306 -8.83 -8.86 7.99
C ARG A 306 -9.22 -9.99 7.04
N PHE A 307 -8.83 -9.90 5.78
CA PHE A 307 -9.24 -10.84 4.74
C PHE A 307 -8.12 -11.76 4.26
N ASN A 308 -6.91 -11.63 4.81
CA ASN A 308 -5.71 -12.35 4.38
C ASN A 308 -5.45 -12.21 2.86
N LYS A 309 -5.62 -10.99 2.33
CA LYS A 309 -5.46 -10.66 0.91
C LYS A 309 -4.42 -9.55 0.76
N LYS A 310 -3.30 -9.86 0.11
CA LYS A 310 -2.13 -8.98 0.00
C LYS A 310 -2.41 -7.73 -0.87
N LEU A 311 -2.58 -6.57 -0.24
CA LEU A 311 -2.69 -5.26 -0.90
C LEU A 311 -1.43 -4.40 -0.72
N ILE A 312 -0.79 -4.49 0.44
CA ILE A 312 0.42 -3.76 0.82
C ILE A 312 1.66 -4.61 0.57
N THR A 313 1.69 -5.84 1.07
CA THR A 313 2.91 -6.68 0.97
C THR A 313 3.25 -7.07 -0.47
N SER A 314 2.25 -7.20 -1.34
CA SER A 314 2.41 -7.63 -2.73
C SER A 314 2.97 -6.55 -3.67
N ILE A 315 3.06 -5.29 -3.22
CA ILE A 315 3.51 -4.16 -4.04
C ILE A 315 4.93 -3.70 -3.70
N ILE A 316 5.57 -4.23 -2.65
CA ILE A 316 6.92 -3.85 -2.21
C ILE A 316 7.92 -4.93 -2.64
N TYR A 317 9.06 -4.50 -3.19
CA TYR A 317 10.17 -5.36 -3.61
C TYR A 317 11.50 -4.79 -3.12
N PRO A 318 12.52 -5.63 -2.82
CA PRO A 318 12.58 -7.07 -3.11
C PRO A 318 11.65 -7.94 -2.25
N GLN A 319 11.37 -9.14 -2.73
CA GLN A 319 10.55 -10.13 -2.04
C GLN A 319 11.32 -11.45 -1.90
N ASN A 320 11.16 -12.10 -0.75
CA ASN A 320 11.72 -13.42 -0.50
C ASN A 320 10.99 -14.52 -1.30
N LYS A 321 11.43 -15.78 -1.17
CA LYS A 321 10.80 -16.95 -1.84
C LYS A 321 9.31 -17.16 -1.53
N LYS A 322 8.78 -16.57 -0.45
CA LYS A 322 7.35 -16.62 -0.08
C LYS A 322 6.54 -15.46 -0.66
N GLY A 323 7.17 -14.58 -1.44
CA GLY A 323 6.55 -13.35 -1.94
C GLY A 323 6.23 -12.38 -0.80
N GLU A 324 7.06 -12.33 0.23
CA GLU A 324 6.98 -11.37 1.32
C GLU A 324 8.10 -10.33 1.16
N PRO A 325 7.84 -9.05 1.40
CA PRO A 325 8.83 -8.01 1.18
C PRO A 325 9.95 -8.09 2.23
N GLU A 326 11.18 -7.88 1.78
CA GLU A 326 12.37 -8.02 2.63
C GLU A 326 13.16 -6.72 2.73
N TYR A 327 13.92 -6.59 3.82
CA TYR A 327 14.85 -5.47 3.97
C TYR A 327 16.03 -5.65 3.01
N ASN A 328 16.37 -4.58 2.28
CA ASN A 328 17.52 -4.54 1.41
C ASN A 328 18.58 -3.58 1.99
N PRO A 329 19.71 -4.08 2.51
CA PRO A 329 20.79 -3.24 3.04
C PRO A 329 21.54 -2.46 1.94
N CYS A 330 21.30 -2.80 0.66
CA CYS A 330 21.80 -2.00 -0.46
C CYS A 330 20.93 -0.75 -0.69
N GLY A 331 19.80 -0.60 0.00
CA GLY A 331 18.97 0.61 -0.02
C GLY A 331 18.25 0.88 -1.34
N LYS A 332 18.06 -0.15 -2.20
CA LYS A 332 17.23 -0.07 -3.40
C LYS A 332 15.90 -0.77 -3.16
N TYR A 333 14.80 -0.09 -3.49
CA TYR A 333 13.46 -0.65 -3.42
C TYR A 333 12.67 -0.36 -4.68
N MET A 334 11.70 -1.21 -4.97
CA MET A 334 10.72 -1.00 -6.03
C MET A 334 9.32 -1.11 -5.44
N VAL A 335 8.49 -0.11 -5.69
CA VAL A 335 7.08 -0.11 -5.33
C VAL A 335 6.23 -0.14 -6.59
N LYS A 336 5.26 -1.04 -6.65
CA LYS A 336 4.32 -1.19 -7.77
C LYS A 336 3.05 -0.38 -7.48
N LEU A 337 2.84 0.70 -8.22
CA LEU A 337 1.66 1.58 -8.08
C LEU A 337 0.81 1.55 -9.36
N HIS A 338 -0.50 1.65 -9.23
CA HIS A 338 -1.42 1.69 -10.37
C HIS A 338 -1.67 3.13 -10.84
N ILE A 339 -0.91 3.58 -11.83
CA ILE A 339 -0.90 4.97 -12.28
C ILE A 339 -1.22 5.04 -13.76
N ASN A 340 -2.09 5.97 -14.15
CA ASN A 340 -2.50 6.16 -15.54
C ASN A 340 -3.04 4.87 -16.17
N GLY A 341 -3.92 4.19 -15.42
CA GLY A 341 -4.69 3.02 -15.85
C GLY A 341 -3.95 1.68 -15.85
N VAL A 342 -2.66 1.65 -15.49
CA VAL A 342 -1.82 0.45 -15.49
C VAL A 342 -0.91 0.38 -14.26
N PRO A 343 -0.52 -0.82 -13.79
CA PRO A 343 0.56 -0.97 -12.82
C PRO A 343 1.88 -0.43 -13.39
N ARG A 344 2.65 0.32 -12.60
CA ARG A 344 3.94 0.91 -12.97
C ARG A 344 4.97 0.66 -11.87
N LYS A 345 6.23 0.48 -12.27
CA LYS A 345 7.34 0.35 -11.32
C LYS A 345 7.86 1.71 -10.87
N VAL A 346 8.06 1.86 -9.57
CA VAL A 346 8.65 3.05 -8.96
C VAL A 346 9.88 2.62 -8.18
N ILE A 347 11.06 2.87 -8.76
CA ILE A 347 12.34 2.63 -8.08
C ILE A 347 12.64 3.80 -7.15
N ILE A 348 13.03 3.51 -5.91
CA ILE A 348 13.45 4.49 -4.91
C ILE A 348 14.73 4.03 -4.21
N ASP A 349 15.52 4.99 -3.73
CA ASP A 349 16.47 4.74 -2.64
C ASP A 349 15.78 4.81 -1.27
N ASP A 350 16.50 4.54 -0.19
CA ASP A 350 15.97 4.52 1.18
C ASP A 350 16.37 5.74 2.04
N TYR A 351 16.84 6.82 1.41
CA TYR A 351 17.08 8.05 2.13
C TYR A 351 15.76 8.70 2.59
N LEU A 352 15.63 8.96 3.89
CA LEU A 352 14.47 9.62 4.49
C LEU A 352 14.88 10.95 5.14
N PRO A 353 14.03 11.98 5.11
CA PRO A 353 14.33 13.26 5.73
C PRO A 353 14.07 13.21 7.24
N VAL A 354 14.97 13.76 8.05
CA VAL A 354 14.81 13.89 9.50
C VAL A 354 14.96 15.32 9.99
N ASP A 355 14.35 15.60 11.14
CA ASP A 355 14.52 16.86 11.86
C ASP A 355 15.83 16.90 12.67
N HIS A 356 16.05 18.01 13.39
CA HIS A 356 17.22 18.19 14.27
C HIS A 356 17.27 17.21 15.46
N ASN A 357 16.16 16.58 15.81
CA ASN A 357 16.07 15.56 16.86
C ASN A 357 16.25 14.13 16.32
N GLY A 358 16.40 13.97 15.00
CA GLY A 358 16.49 12.67 14.34
C GLY A 358 15.13 11.99 14.10
N GLU A 359 14.02 12.72 14.25
CA GLU A 359 12.68 12.21 13.96
C GLU A 359 12.34 12.37 12.47
N LEU A 360 11.68 11.37 11.90
CA LEU A 360 11.32 11.33 10.48
C LEU A 360 10.32 12.44 10.14
N LEU A 361 10.56 13.11 9.00
CA LEU A 361 9.68 14.15 8.43
C LEU A 361 8.73 13.61 7.36
N CYS A 362 8.72 12.29 7.16
CA CYS A 362 7.77 11.54 6.36
C CYS A 362 6.82 10.75 7.29
N SER A 363 5.80 10.10 6.75
CA SER A 363 4.98 9.18 7.53
C SER A 363 5.79 7.94 7.91
N TYR A 364 5.55 7.38 9.09
CA TYR A 364 6.34 6.29 9.64
C TYR A 364 5.50 5.31 10.46
N SER A 365 6.09 4.16 10.77
CA SER A 365 5.54 3.22 11.76
C SER A 365 5.95 3.62 13.18
N THR A 366 5.06 3.50 14.16
CA THR A 366 5.40 3.65 15.58
C THR A 366 6.51 2.68 16.01
N ASN A 367 6.69 1.58 15.28
CA ASN A 367 7.91 0.80 15.30
C ASN A 367 8.99 1.49 14.45
N LYS A 368 9.99 2.09 15.11
CA LYS A 368 11.10 2.81 14.44
C LYS A 368 11.95 1.92 13.52
N ASN A 369 11.87 0.60 13.63
CA ASN A 369 12.59 -0.33 12.77
C ASN A 369 11.84 -0.63 11.47
N GLU A 370 10.54 -0.35 11.37
CA GLU A 370 9.74 -0.63 10.17
C GLU A 370 9.82 0.48 9.13
N LEU A 371 10.08 0.08 7.87
CA LEU A 371 10.31 1.02 6.77
C LEU A 371 9.15 1.15 5.78
N TRP A 372 8.25 0.18 5.72
CA TRP A 372 7.24 0.09 4.66
C TRP A 372 6.37 1.35 4.51
N VAL A 373 5.95 1.97 5.62
CA VAL A 373 5.11 3.19 5.58
C VAL A 373 5.87 4.32 4.87
N SER A 374 7.10 4.57 5.29
CA SER A 374 7.93 5.65 4.77
C SER A 374 8.35 5.41 3.32
N LEU A 375 8.65 4.16 2.95
CA LEU A 375 9.07 3.81 1.59
C LEU A 375 7.91 3.84 0.59
N ILE A 376 6.72 3.37 0.96
CA ILE A 376 5.54 3.47 0.08
C ILE A 376 5.13 4.94 -0.11
N GLU A 377 5.11 5.74 0.98
CA GLU A 377 4.87 7.17 0.86
C GLU A 377 5.90 7.84 -0.04
N LYS A 378 7.19 7.54 0.15
CA LYS A 378 8.25 8.10 -0.69
C LYS A 378 8.07 7.75 -2.16
N ALA A 379 7.73 6.50 -2.48
CA ALA A 379 7.45 6.10 -3.86
C ALA A 379 6.29 6.90 -4.46
N TYR A 380 5.20 7.06 -3.70
CA TYR A 380 4.05 7.84 -4.14
C TYR A 380 4.39 9.33 -4.32
N MET A 381 5.05 9.95 -3.34
CA MET A 381 5.51 11.34 -3.41
C MET A 381 6.48 11.58 -4.56
N LYS A 382 7.33 10.59 -4.90
CA LYS A 382 8.20 10.67 -6.08
C LYS A 382 7.37 10.76 -7.37
N VAL A 383 6.32 9.96 -7.51
CA VAL A 383 5.40 10.04 -8.66
C VAL A 383 4.66 11.39 -8.67
N MET A 384 4.21 11.86 -7.51
CA MET A 384 3.48 13.12 -7.36
C MET A 384 4.35 14.40 -7.38
N GLY A 385 5.66 14.26 -7.54
CA GLY A 385 6.58 15.37 -7.83
C GLY A 385 7.35 15.93 -6.63
N GLY A 386 7.22 15.31 -5.45
CA GLY A 386 7.93 15.68 -4.23
C GLY A 386 7.05 15.59 -2.97
N TYR A 387 7.65 15.78 -1.80
CA TYR A 387 6.90 15.95 -0.55
C TYR A 387 6.25 17.35 -0.44
N ASP A 388 6.55 18.26 -1.37
CA ASP A 388 5.86 19.54 -1.55
C ASP A 388 4.52 19.40 -2.32
N PHE A 389 4.11 18.16 -2.62
CA PHE A 389 2.81 17.86 -3.20
C PHE A 389 1.67 18.48 -2.37
N PRO A 390 0.74 19.23 -2.98
CA PRO A 390 -0.31 19.95 -2.24
C PRO A 390 -1.34 19.04 -1.53
N GLY A 391 -1.36 17.74 -1.85
CA GLY A 391 -2.29 16.76 -1.33
C GLY A 391 -3.31 16.30 -2.37
N SER A 392 -4.05 15.24 -2.08
CA SER A 392 -5.07 14.71 -2.99
C SER A 392 -6.36 14.29 -2.25
N ASN A 393 -7.07 13.28 -2.76
CA ASN A 393 -8.19 12.66 -2.07
C ASN A 393 -8.11 11.14 -2.17
N SER A 394 -8.84 10.45 -1.28
CA SER A 394 -8.71 9.00 -1.13
C SER A 394 -9.09 8.18 -2.36
N ASN A 395 -9.90 8.71 -3.30
CA ASN A 395 -10.19 7.98 -4.53
C ASN A 395 -8.95 7.87 -5.42
N ILE A 396 -8.15 8.94 -5.49
CA ILE A 396 -6.90 8.98 -6.25
C ILE A 396 -5.88 8.07 -5.56
N ASP A 397 -5.73 8.22 -4.24
CA ASP A 397 -4.75 7.50 -3.46
C ASP A 397 -5.01 5.98 -3.40
N LEU A 398 -6.25 5.56 -3.10
CA LEU A 398 -6.60 4.14 -3.08
C LEU A 398 -6.49 3.54 -4.48
N HIS A 399 -6.88 4.25 -5.52
CA HIS A 399 -6.72 3.77 -6.89
C HIS A 399 -5.25 3.61 -7.24
N ALA A 400 -4.40 4.58 -6.90
CA ALA A 400 -2.95 4.52 -7.10
C ALA A 400 -2.30 3.36 -6.32
N LEU A 401 -2.73 3.13 -5.08
CA LEU A 401 -2.16 2.12 -4.20
C LEU A 401 -2.61 0.69 -4.58
N THR A 402 -3.87 0.52 -4.98
CA THR A 402 -4.50 -0.82 -5.07
C THR A 402 -5.00 -1.19 -6.47
N GLY A 403 -5.19 -0.22 -7.36
CA GLY A 403 -5.89 -0.40 -8.64
C GLY A 403 -7.39 -0.64 -8.51
N TRP A 404 -7.97 -0.51 -7.31
CA TRP A 404 -9.40 -0.69 -7.07
C TRP A 404 -10.23 0.48 -7.62
N ILE A 405 -11.52 0.26 -7.84
CA ILE A 405 -12.37 1.18 -8.62
C ILE A 405 -12.92 2.28 -7.71
N PRO A 406 -12.56 3.56 -7.93
CA PRO A 406 -12.98 4.65 -7.05
C PRO A 406 -14.44 5.09 -7.28
N GLU A 407 -15.13 5.42 -6.21
CA GLU A 407 -16.46 6.06 -6.20
C GLU A 407 -16.53 7.13 -5.11
N ARG A 408 -17.17 8.27 -5.42
CA ARG A 408 -17.39 9.36 -4.47
C ARG A 408 -18.87 9.47 -4.13
N ILE A 409 -19.21 9.49 -2.85
CA ILE A 409 -20.56 9.74 -2.35
C ILE A 409 -20.55 11.04 -1.53
N ALA A 410 -21.19 12.09 -2.05
CA ALA A 410 -21.40 13.33 -1.32
C ALA A 410 -22.53 13.16 -0.29
N MET A 411 -22.34 13.68 0.92
CA MET A 411 -23.37 13.67 1.97
C MET A 411 -24.24 14.93 1.95
N HIS A 412 -23.62 16.07 1.66
CA HIS A 412 -24.22 17.41 1.74
C HIS A 412 -24.26 18.09 0.37
N SER A 413 -24.83 17.43 -0.65
CA SER A 413 -25.00 18.04 -1.98
C SER A 413 -26.39 18.63 -2.16
N ASP A 414 -26.48 19.85 -2.65
CA ASP A 414 -27.73 20.61 -2.85
C ASP A 414 -28.75 19.93 -3.79
N ASN A 415 -28.31 18.95 -4.60
CA ASN A 415 -29.09 18.35 -5.69
C ASN A 415 -29.43 16.85 -5.51
N GLN A 416 -29.02 16.19 -4.41
CA GLN A 416 -29.36 14.79 -4.13
C GLN A 416 -29.80 14.59 -2.68
N THR A 417 -30.92 13.90 -2.49
CA THR A 417 -31.32 13.36 -1.18
C THR A 417 -30.39 12.22 -0.80
N PHE A 418 -29.38 12.50 0.03
CA PHE A 418 -28.50 11.49 0.61
C PHE A 418 -29.31 10.49 1.45
N ASP A 419 -29.50 9.28 0.93
CA ASP A 419 -30.24 8.22 1.62
C ASP A 419 -29.37 7.53 2.66
N LYS A 420 -29.38 8.09 3.87
CA LYS A 420 -28.64 7.60 5.04
C LYS A 420 -28.86 6.11 5.29
N GLN A 421 -30.05 5.58 5.07
CA GLN A 421 -30.38 4.19 5.40
C GLN A 421 -29.80 3.22 4.38
N ASN A 422 -30.04 3.47 3.09
CA ASN A 422 -29.57 2.58 2.03
C ASN A 422 -28.05 2.61 1.91
N ILE A 423 -27.44 3.78 2.09
CA ILE A 423 -25.98 3.93 2.05
C ILE A 423 -25.35 3.15 3.20
N PHE A 424 -25.79 3.33 4.45
CA PHE A 424 -25.25 2.55 5.56
C PHE A 424 -25.37 1.05 5.32
N ARG A 425 -26.54 0.56 4.89
CA ARG A 425 -26.76 -0.86 4.60
C ARG A 425 -25.79 -1.38 3.53
N MET A 426 -25.55 -0.59 2.48
CA MET A 426 -24.61 -0.92 1.43
C MET A 426 -23.18 -0.97 1.96
N LEU A 427 -22.74 0.03 2.73
CA LEU A 427 -21.42 0.07 3.34
C LEU A 427 -21.21 -1.13 4.27
N TYR A 428 -22.15 -1.38 5.18
CA TYR A 428 -22.10 -2.50 6.13
C TYR A 428 -21.91 -3.84 5.41
N ASN A 429 -22.75 -4.14 4.42
CA ASN A 429 -22.69 -5.42 3.72
C ASN A 429 -21.39 -5.57 2.91
N ARG A 430 -21.03 -4.55 2.12
CA ARG A 430 -19.88 -4.61 1.22
C ARG A 430 -18.55 -4.62 1.96
N PHE A 431 -18.47 -3.89 3.07
CA PHE A 431 -17.31 -3.89 3.94
C PHE A 431 -17.06 -5.26 4.55
N HIS A 432 -18.08 -5.94 5.09
CA HIS A 432 -17.92 -7.28 5.69
C HIS A 432 -17.66 -8.38 4.66
N ASN A 433 -18.13 -8.22 3.43
CA ASN A 433 -17.82 -9.13 2.32
C ASN A 433 -16.39 -8.96 1.78
N GLY A 434 -15.68 -7.89 2.16
CA GLY A 434 -14.36 -7.57 1.60
C GLY A 434 -14.41 -7.06 0.17
N ASP A 435 -15.53 -6.46 -0.21
CA ASP A 435 -15.81 -5.92 -1.55
C ASP A 435 -15.37 -4.46 -1.71
N VAL A 436 -15.09 -3.76 -0.61
CA VAL A 436 -14.85 -2.30 -0.63
C VAL A 436 -13.88 -1.85 0.48
N LEU A 437 -13.02 -0.88 0.16
CA LEU A 437 -12.26 -0.06 1.11
C LEU A 437 -12.98 1.27 1.27
N ILE A 438 -13.03 1.79 2.50
CA ILE A 438 -13.82 2.96 2.83
C ILE A 438 -12.96 3.98 3.57
N THR A 439 -13.00 5.22 3.10
CA THR A 439 -12.51 6.38 3.85
C THR A 439 -13.58 7.47 3.83
N THR A 440 -13.49 8.39 4.78
CA THR A 440 -14.42 9.52 4.89
C THR A 440 -13.61 10.80 5.12
N ALA A 441 -14.10 11.94 4.65
CA ALA A 441 -13.41 13.21 4.86
C ALA A 441 -14.34 14.30 5.37
N THR A 442 -13.79 15.11 6.26
CA THR A 442 -14.44 16.31 6.79
C THR A 442 -14.42 17.44 5.77
N GLY A 443 -15.42 18.31 5.88
CA GLY A 443 -15.52 19.53 5.08
C GLY A 443 -14.65 20.67 5.56
N VAL A 444 -14.92 21.86 5.03
CA VAL A 444 -14.42 23.11 5.58
C VAL A 444 -15.12 23.36 6.92
N MET A 445 -14.35 23.53 7.98
CA MET A 445 -14.81 23.90 9.32
C MET A 445 -13.78 24.83 9.97
N SER A 446 -14.17 25.58 11.00
CA SER A 446 -13.21 26.40 11.73
C SER A 446 -12.28 25.53 12.60
N GLU A 447 -11.08 26.02 12.91
CA GLU A 447 -10.18 25.31 13.83
C GLU A 447 -10.82 25.12 15.21
N GLU A 448 -11.61 26.10 15.68
CA GLU A 448 -12.37 26.03 16.93
C GLU A 448 -13.43 24.92 16.89
N GLU A 449 -14.18 24.81 15.80
CA GLU A 449 -15.17 23.74 15.62
C GLU A 449 -14.49 22.36 15.58
N GLY A 450 -13.39 22.25 14.84
CA GLY A 450 -12.55 21.06 14.81
C GLY A 450 -12.04 20.67 16.19
N GLU A 451 -11.52 21.64 16.96
CA GLU A 451 -11.06 21.39 18.33
C GLU A 451 -12.20 20.98 19.26
N ASN A 452 -13.37 21.61 19.16
CA ASN A 452 -14.53 21.31 20.00
C ASN A 452 -15.01 19.87 19.81
N TRP A 453 -15.02 19.38 18.57
CA TRP A 453 -15.48 18.02 18.24
C TRP A 453 -14.35 16.99 18.15
N GLY A 454 -13.09 17.42 18.20
CA GLY A 454 -11.93 16.56 18.00
C GLY A 454 -11.83 16.04 16.56
N LEU A 455 -12.18 16.88 15.59
CA LEU A 455 -12.09 16.65 14.17
C LEU A 455 -11.11 17.64 13.54
N VAL A 456 -10.52 17.27 12.40
CA VAL A 456 -9.60 18.12 11.65
C VAL A 456 -10.34 18.63 10.42
N PRO A 457 -10.30 19.94 10.10
CA PRO A 457 -10.86 20.46 8.86
C PRO A 457 -10.23 19.83 7.61
N THR A 458 -11.03 19.57 6.58
CA THR A 458 -10.56 19.11 5.25
C THR A 458 -9.61 17.91 5.31
N HIS A 459 -9.92 16.92 6.16
CA HIS A 459 -9.01 15.83 6.50
C HIS A 459 -9.64 14.46 6.27
N ALA A 460 -8.82 13.49 5.87
CA ALA A 460 -9.24 12.14 5.55
C ALA A 460 -9.06 11.16 6.74
N TYR A 461 -10.05 10.29 6.93
CA TYR A 461 -10.08 9.27 7.98
C TYR A 461 -10.34 7.90 7.35
N ALA A 462 -9.62 6.88 7.83
CA ALA A 462 -9.83 5.50 7.42
C ALA A 462 -11.00 4.87 8.21
N VAL A 463 -11.93 4.18 7.54
CA VAL A 463 -13.02 3.45 8.20
C VAL A 463 -12.56 2.02 8.49
N LEU A 464 -12.12 1.76 9.72
CA LEU A 464 -11.52 0.49 10.13
C LEU A 464 -12.53 -0.59 10.49
N ASP A 465 -13.75 -0.24 10.93
CA ASP A 465 -14.83 -1.21 11.23
C ASP A 465 -16.21 -0.57 11.13
N ILE A 466 -17.25 -1.38 10.87
CA ILE A 466 -18.65 -0.94 10.83
C ILE A 466 -19.46 -1.94 11.68
N ARG A 467 -20.28 -1.46 12.60
CA ARG A 467 -21.06 -2.30 13.52
C ARG A 467 -22.48 -1.77 13.69
N GLU A 468 -23.40 -2.67 14.02
CA GLU A 468 -24.77 -2.32 14.40
C GLU A 468 -25.11 -2.96 15.74
N TYR A 469 -25.65 -2.21 16.70
CA TYR A 469 -26.03 -2.70 18.02
C TYR A 469 -27.35 -2.09 18.47
N LYS A 470 -28.38 -2.93 18.67
CA LYS A 470 -29.72 -2.52 19.15
C LYS A 470 -30.28 -1.31 18.36
N GLY A 471 -30.11 -1.31 17.03
CA GLY A 471 -30.57 -0.25 16.12
C GLY A 471 -29.64 0.97 16.00
N LEU A 472 -28.57 1.05 16.79
CA LEU A 472 -27.53 2.06 16.65
C LEU A 472 -26.45 1.58 15.68
N ARG A 473 -25.92 2.50 14.89
CA ARG A 473 -24.99 2.24 13.79
C ARG A 473 -23.67 2.94 14.07
N PHE A 474 -22.58 2.19 14.07
CA PHE A 474 -21.27 2.66 14.48
C PHE A 474 -20.23 2.45 13.39
N LEU A 475 -19.33 3.43 13.25
CA LEU A 475 -18.14 3.35 12.42
C LEU A 475 -16.91 3.61 13.27
N GLN A 476 -15.90 2.75 13.15
CA GLN A 476 -14.60 2.95 13.78
C GLN A 476 -13.71 3.69 12.78
N LEU A 477 -13.29 4.89 13.13
CA LEU A 477 -12.42 5.71 12.29
C LEU A 477 -11.00 5.73 12.84
N LYS A 478 -10.01 5.88 11.95
CA LYS A 478 -8.63 6.23 12.30
C LYS A 478 -8.27 7.57 11.70
N ASN A 479 -7.84 8.49 12.57
CA ASN A 479 -7.09 9.68 12.19
C ASN A 479 -5.63 9.29 11.88
N PRO A 480 -5.12 9.53 10.65
CA PRO A 480 -3.74 9.25 10.27
C PRO A 480 -2.66 9.93 11.13
N TRP A 481 -3.00 11.06 11.77
CA TRP A 481 -2.09 11.75 12.69
C TRP A 481 -1.81 10.96 13.97
N SER A 482 -2.57 9.88 14.21
CA SER A 482 -2.48 9.02 15.40
C SER A 482 -2.60 9.79 16.72
N HIS A 483 -3.26 10.94 16.67
CA HIS A 483 -3.73 11.74 17.80
C HIS A 483 -5.00 12.49 17.40
N LEU A 484 -5.69 13.10 18.37
CA LEU A 484 -6.93 13.85 18.19
C LEU A 484 -8.11 12.95 17.76
N ARG A 485 -8.97 12.64 18.74
CA ARG A 485 -10.16 11.80 18.59
C ARG A 485 -11.44 12.60 18.74
N TRP A 486 -12.51 12.04 18.18
CA TRP A 486 -13.88 12.47 18.38
C TRP A 486 -14.21 12.72 19.86
N LYS A 487 -14.70 13.92 20.17
CA LYS A 487 -15.07 14.36 21.53
C LYS A 487 -16.58 14.28 21.81
N GLY A 488 -17.40 13.90 20.83
CA GLY A 488 -18.85 13.79 20.99
C GLY A 488 -19.30 12.48 21.64
N ARG A 489 -20.51 12.03 21.26
CA ARG A 489 -21.11 10.79 21.80
C ARG A 489 -20.25 9.58 21.48
N TYR A 490 -20.08 8.68 22.45
CA TYR A 490 -19.22 7.51 22.36
C TYR A 490 -17.73 7.84 22.17
N SER A 491 -17.29 9.04 22.56
CA SER A 491 -15.87 9.36 22.75
C SER A 491 -15.30 8.61 23.95
N GLU A 492 -13.97 8.59 24.11
CA GLU A 492 -13.32 7.98 25.29
C GLU A 492 -13.68 8.69 26.60
N LYS A 493 -14.16 9.94 26.55
CA LYS A 493 -14.57 10.76 27.70
C LYS A 493 -16.09 10.73 27.96
N ASP A 494 -16.87 10.05 27.12
CA ASP A 494 -18.32 9.97 27.27
C ASP A 494 -18.75 8.96 28.34
N GLU A 495 -18.88 9.42 29.58
CA GLU A 495 -19.31 8.56 30.69
C GLU A 495 -20.80 8.17 30.65
N ARG A 496 -21.61 8.81 29.80
CA ARG A 496 -23.08 8.67 29.82
C ARG A 496 -23.59 7.61 28.85
N ASN A 497 -23.08 7.59 27.62
CA ASN A 497 -23.64 6.72 26.58
C ASN A 497 -22.99 5.33 26.55
N TRP A 498 -21.78 5.19 27.07
CA TRP A 498 -21.10 3.89 27.14
C TRP A 498 -21.77 2.96 28.17
N LYS A 499 -22.41 1.90 27.68
CA LYS A 499 -22.94 0.80 28.51
C LYS A 499 -21.98 -0.39 28.49
N PRO A 500 -21.84 -1.16 29.58
CA PRO A 500 -20.93 -2.32 29.62
C PRO A 500 -21.16 -3.33 28.48
N GLU A 501 -22.41 -3.59 28.12
CA GLU A 501 -22.75 -4.47 26.99
C GLU A 501 -22.26 -3.92 25.65
N LEU A 502 -22.36 -2.60 25.44
CA LEU A 502 -21.95 -1.94 24.22
C LEU A 502 -20.41 -1.86 24.12
N GLN A 503 -19.74 -1.56 25.23
CA GLN A 503 -18.28 -1.62 25.33
C GLN A 503 -17.78 -3.02 24.98
N LYS A 504 -18.44 -4.07 25.50
CA LYS A 504 -18.14 -5.46 25.14
C LYS A 504 -18.45 -5.79 23.68
N TYR A 505 -19.52 -5.24 23.10
CA TYR A 505 -19.89 -5.53 21.71
C TYR A 505 -18.98 -4.85 20.68
N LEU A 506 -18.71 -3.56 20.88
CA LEU A 506 -17.79 -2.78 20.04
C LEU A 506 -16.33 -3.05 20.40
N ASN A 507 -16.10 -3.82 21.45
CA ASN A 507 -14.80 -4.13 22.01
C ASN A 507 -13.99 -2.83 22.19
N PHE A 508 -14.52 -1.92 22.99
CA PHE A 508 -13.92 -0.62 23.25
C PHE A 508 -13.93 -0.34 24.74
N ASP A 509 -12.75 -0.10 25.31
CA ASP A 509 -12.60 0.35 26.68
C ASP A 509 -12.22 1.85 26.71
N PRO A 510 -13.16 2.74 27.10
CA PRO A 510 -12.90 4.17 27.20
C PRO A 510 -11.76 4.52 28.16
N ARG A 511 -11.56 3.73 29.24
CA ARG A 511 -10.54 4.03 30.26
C ARG A 511 -9.13 3.79 29.71
N THR A 512 -8.93 2.69 28.99
CA THR A 512 -7.67 2.41 28.31
C THR A 512 -7.44 3.42 27.18
N ALA A 513 -8.49 3.76 26.42
CA ALA A 513 -8.41 4.75 25.36
C ALA A 513 -7.95 6.13 25.87
N GLN A 514 -8.38 6.58 27.06
CA GLN A 514 -7.91 7.84 27.65
C GLN A 514 -6.41 7.88 27.97
N LYS A 515 -5.77 6.72 28.17
CA LYS A 515 -4.33 6.63 28.51
C LYS A 515 -3.41 6.72 27.29
N ILE A 516 -3.85 6.19 26.15
CA ILE A 516 -3.05 6.10 24.92
C ILE A 516 -3.89 6.62 23.78
N ASP A 517 -3.52 7.79 23.25
CA ASP A 517 -4.09 8.29 22.00
C ASP A 517 -3.38 7.66 20.81
N ASN A 518 -4.15 7.04 19.93
CA ASN A 518 -3.72 6.41 18.69
C ASN A 518 -4.56 6.87 17.49
N GLY A 519 -5.38 7.92 17.68
CA GLY A 519 -6.26 8.49 16.67
C GLY A 519 -7.47 7.64 16.30
N ILE A 520 -7.72 6.51 16.96
CA ILE A 520 -8.85 5.62 16.65
C ILE A 520 -10.02 5.86 17.60
N PHE A 521 -11.22 5.99 17.05
CA PHE A 521 -12.43 6.23 17.82
C PHE A 521 -13.67 5.65 17.12
N TRP A 522 -14.73 5.44 17.90
CA TRP A 522 -16.05 5.11 17.39
C TRP A 522 -16.89 6.38 17.23
N ILE A 523 -17.65 6.47 16.15
CA ILE A 523 -18.65 7.51 15.91
C ILE A 523 -19.95 6.86 15.45
N VAL A 524 -21.09 7.42 15.82
CA VAL A 524 -22.38 6.97 15.29
C VAL A 524 -22.62 7.48 13.89
N TRP A 525 -23.30 6.69 13.07
CA TRP A 525 -23.58 7.01 11.67
C TRP A 525 -24.26 8.37 11.52
N GLU A 526 -25.18 8.71 12.42
CA GLU A 526 -25.90 9.98 12.40
C GLU A 526 -24.96 11.19 12.58
N ASP A 527 -23.98 11.08 13.49
CA ASP A 527 -22.98 12.12 13.73
C ASP A 527 -21.98 12.18 12.57
N LEU A 528 -21.58 11.04 12.01
CA LEU A 528 -20.74 11.02 10.81
C LEU A 528 -21.44 11.74 9.64
N CYS A 529 -22.73 11.48 9.42
CA CYS A 529 -23.54 12.17 8.42
C CYS A 529 -23.81 13.66 8.70
N GLN A 530 -23.40 14.16 9.87
CA GLN A 530 -23.55 15.56 10.25
C GLN A 530 -22.24 16.33 10.07
N TYR A 531 -21.10 15.71 10.38
CA TYR A 531 -19.79 16.39 10.42
C TYR A 531 -18.86 16.05 9.24
N TYR A 532 -19.23 15.10 8.38
CA TYR A 532 -18.41 14.68 7.24
C TYR A 532 -19.13 14.97 5.93
N ASP A 533 -18.39 15.44 4.93
CA ASP A 533 -18.96 15.88 3.65
C ASP A 533 -19.05 14.76 2.62
N VAL A 534 -18.18 13.75 2.74
CA VAL A 534 -17.94 12.79 1.67
C VAL A 534 -17.46 11.44 2.17
N ILE A 535 -17.95 10.38 1.54
CA ILE A 535 -17.39 9.02 1.62
C ILE A 535 -16.72 8.70 0.29
N TYR A 536 -15.50 8.19 0.38
CA TYR A 536 -14.77 7.63 -0.74
C TYR A 536 -14.78 6.11 -0.62
N LEU A 537 -15.24 5.46 -1.68
CA LEU A 537 -15.26 4.01 -1.81
C LEU A 537 -14.23 3.60 -2.85
N SER A 538 -13.46 2.57 -2.54
CA SER A 538 -12.65 1.89 -3.52
C SER A 538 -13.14 0.45 -3.61
N TRP A 539 -13.69 0.07 -4.76
CA TRP A 539 -14.36 -1.20 -4.97
C TRP A 539 -13.41 -2.26 -5.50
N ASN A 540 -13.49 -3.45 -4.93
CA ASN A 540 -12.68 -4.58 -5.34
C ASN A 540 -12.98 -4.96 -6.81
N PRO A 541 -11.99 -4.91 -7.72
CA PRO A 541 -12.17 -5.29 -9.11
C PRO A 541 -12.66 -6.72 -9.30
N SER A 542 -12.43 -7.62 -8.33
CA SER A 542 -12.90 -9.01 -8.39
C SER A 542 -14.43 -9.15 -8.34
N LEU A 543 -15.16 -8.06 -8.10
CA LEU A 543 -16.61 -8.01 -8.29
C LEU A 543 -17.03 -8.24 -9.75
N PHE A 544 -16.12 -7.97 -10.70
CA PHE A 544 -16.33 -8.13 -12.13
C PHE A 544 -15.53 -9.33 -12.62
N LYS A 545 -16.21 -10.32 -13.18
CA LYS A 545 -15.56 -11.50 -13.78
C LYS A 545 -14.81 -11.13 -15.07
N GLU A 546 -15.39 -10.20 -15.81
CA GLU A 546 -14.86 -9.70 -17.07
C GLU A 546 -14.66 -8.19 -16.97
N SER A 547 -13.49 -7.74 -17.42
CA SER A 547 -13.22 -6.32 -17.58
C SER A 547 -12.42 -6.07 -18.86
N THR A 548 -12.71 -4.94 -19.50
CA THR A 548 -12.00 -4.48 -20.69
C THR A 548 -11.52 -3.06 -20.47
N CYS A 549 -10.34 -2.75 -20.97
CA CYS A 549 -9.69 -1.45 -20.79
C CYS A 549 -9.27 -0.89 -22.15
N VAL A 550 -9.34 0.42 -22.37
CA VAL A 550 -8.82 1.08 -23.57
C VAL A 550 -8.07 2.35 -23.17
N HIS A 551 -6.88 2.55 -23.70
CA HIS A 551 -6.10 3.78 -23.54
C HIS A 551 -6.20 4.65 -24.79
N SER A 552 -6.48 5.94 -24.63
CA SER A 552 -6.70 6.83 -25.78
C SER A 552 -6.31 8.27 -25.49
N THR A 553 -6.29 9.08 -26.55
CA THR A 553 -5.97 10.50 -26.53
C THR A 553 -7.13 11.29 -27.10
N TRP A 554 -7.44 12.43 -26.48
CA TRP A 554 -8.31 13.44 -27.06
C TRP A 554 -7.53 14.72 -27.28
N ASP A 555 -7.25 15.02 -28.54
CA ASP A 555 -6.49 16.21 -28.95
C ASP A 555 -7.27 17.49 -28.64
N GLY A 556 -6.67 18.37 -27.83
CA GLY A 556 -7.17 19.68 -27.42
C GLY A 556 -7.65 20.57 -28.57
N LYS A 557 -7.10 20.39 -29.77
CA LYS A 557 -7.36 21.24 -30.96
C LYS A 557 -8.58 20.82 -31.77
N GLN A 558 -9.18 19.65 -31.49
CA GLN A 558 -10.29 19.13 -32.28
C GLN A 558 -11.65 19.51 -31.70
N GLY A 559 -12.56 20.00 -32.56
CA GLY A 559 -13.93 20.34 -32.16
C GLY A 559 -14.05 21.65 -31.38
N PRO A 560 -15.28 21.99 -30.93
CA PRO A 560 -15.51 23.20 -30.16
C PRO A 560 -14.92 23.10 -28.74
N VAL A 561 -14.58 24.24 -28.15
CA VAL A 561 -14.16 24.31 -26.73
C VAL A 561 -15.28 23.85 -25.80
N LYS A 562 -16.53 24.17 -26.13
CA LYS A 562 -17.71 23.79 -25.36
C LYS A 562 -18.47 22.68 -26.05
N ASP A 563 -18.59 21.55 -25.36
CA ASP A 563 -19.39 20.39 -25.77
C ASP A 563 -20.87 20.74 -26.01
N ALA A 564 -21.36 21.86 -25.45
CA ALA A 564 -22.70 22.39 -25.67
C ALA A 564 -23.02 22.67 -27.15
N TYR A 565 -22.01 22.94 -27.99
CA TYR A 565 -22.19 23.21 -29.41
C TYR A 565 -22.25 21.93 -30.26
N SER A 566 -21.37 20.96 -30.00
CA SER A 566 -21.33 19.69 -30.74
C SER A 566 -20.46 18.66 -30.03
N LEU A 567 -20.88 17.40 -30.08
CA LEU A 567 -20.13 16.23 -29.62
C LEU A 567 -19.46 15.45 -30.76
N ALA A 568 -19.58 15.91 -32.01
CA ALA A 568 -19.17 15.15 -33.19
C ALA A 568 -17.67 14.81 -33.23
N ASN A 569 -16.84 15.61 -32.57
CA ASN A 569 -15.38 15.45 -32.49
C ASN A 569 -14.91 14.90 -31.14
N ASN A 570 -15.85 14.60 -30.24
CA ASN A 570 -15.53 13.96 -28.97
C ASN A 570 -15.22 12.47 -29.25
N PRO A 571 -14.35 11.84 -28.45
CA PRO A 571 -14.13 10.40 -28.55
C PRO A 571 -15.43 9.68 -28.19
N GLN A 572 -15.86 8.78 -29.08
CA GLN A 572 -17.06 7.98 -28.86
C GLN A 572 -16.75 6.50 -29.00
N TYR A 573 -17.37 5.68 -28.15
CA TYR A 573 -17.16 4.25 -28.10
C TYR A 573 -18.49 3.53 -28.16
N LYS A 574 -18.54 2.40 -28.88
CA LYS A 574 -19.67 1.49 -28.86
C LYS A 574 -19.49 0.50 -27.71
N LEU A 575 -20.48 0.40 -26.83
CA LEU A 575 -20.51 -0.58 -25.76
C LEU A 575 -21.64 -1.57 -26.03
N GLU A 576 -21.29 -2.83 -26.24
CA GLU A 576 -22.24 -3.93 -26.35
C GLU A 576 -22.19 -4.78 -25.09
N ILE A 577 -23.35 -5.02 -24.48
CA ILE A 577 -23.48 -5.79 -23.25
C ILE A 577 -24.47 -6.92 -23.49
N GLN A 578 -24.03 -8.15 -23.23
CA GLN A 578 -24.92 -9.30 -23.19
C GLN A 578 -25.52 -9.44 -21.79
N CYS A 579 -26.76 -9.01 -21.61
CA CYS A 579 -27.44 -9.04 -20.33
C CYS A 579 -28.13 -10.41 -20.12
N PRO A 580 -27.86 -11.13 -19.02
CA PRO A 580 -28.53 -12.39 -18.72
C PRO A 580 -29.95 -12.16 -18.16
N ALA A 581 -30.72 -13.24 -18.01
CA ALA A 581 -32.11 -13.19 -17.52
C ALA A 581 -32.29 -12.55 -16.13
N GLY A 582 -31.25 -12.56 -15.29
CA GLY A 582 -31.25 -11.94 -13.95
C GLY A 582 -30.95 -10.43 -13.94
N GLY A 583 -30.64 -9.84 -15.11
CA GLY A 583 -30.11 -8.48 -15.20
C GLY A 583 -28.58 -8.44 -15.14
N ALA A 584 -28.00 -7.24 -15.26
CA ALA A 584 -26.56 -7.01 -15.12
C ALA A 584 -26.28 -5.62 -14.54
N ALA A 585 -25.18 -5.50 -13.80
CA ALA A 585 -24.58 -4.23 -13.41
C ALA A 585 -23.34 -3.98 -14.28
N VAL A 586 -23.26 -2.81 -14.90
CA VAL A 586 -22.13 -2.42 -15.76
C VAL A 586 -21.55 -1.11 -15.28
N TRP A 587 -20.25 -1.11 -15.02
CA TRP A 587 -19.52 0.01 -14.47
C TRP A 587 -18.46 0.48 -15.47
N LEU A 588 -18.45 1.78 -15.74
CA LEU A 588 -17.52 2.43 -16.66
C LEU A 588 -16.68 3.44 -15.88
N LEU A 589 -15.38 3.16 -15.75
CA LEU A 589 -14.42 4.03 -15.10
C LEU A 589 -13.63 4.78 -16.18
N LEU A 590 -13.84 6.09 -16.28
CA LEU A 590 -13.00 7.01 -17.04
C LEU A 590 -11.90 7.54 -16.12
N SER A 591 -10.63 7.31 -16.48
CA SER A 591 -9.47 7.78 -15.73
C SER A 591 -8.57 8.63 -16.60
N ARG A 592 -8.53 9.95 -16.36
CA ARG A 592 -7.58 10.87 -16.97
C ARG A 592 -6.17 10.54 -16.50
N HIS A 593 -5.21 10.53 -17.42
CA HIS A 593 -3.81 10.34 -17.09
C HIS A 593 -3.23 11.65 -16.55
N ILE A 594 -2.45 11.53 -15.49
CA ILE A 594 -1.78 12.62 -14.79
C ILE A 594 -0.31 12.56 -15.16
N THR A 595 0.23 13.68 -15.63
CA THR A 595 1.65 13.79 -16.06
C THR A 595 2.39 14.93 -15.38
N ASP A 596 1.67 15.82 -14.69
CA ASP A 596 2.22 17.00 -14.04
C ASP A 596 1.56 17.21 -12.68
N LYS A 597 2.35 17.56 -11.65
CA LYS A 597 1.87 17.90 -10.31
C LYS A 597 0.97 19.13 -10.32
N ASP A 598 1.14 20.04 -11.28
CA ASP A 598 0.35 21.26 -11.41
C ASP A 598 -1.12 20.99 -11.73
N ASP A 599 -1.44 19.78 -12.24
CA ASP A 599 -2.82 19.33 -12.42
C ASP A 599 -3.62 19.35 -11.11
N PHE A 600 -2.97 19.01 -9.99
CA PHE A 600 -3.60 19.02 -8.67
C PHE A 600 -3.66 20.41 -8.06
N ALA A 601 -2.64 21.24 -8.31
CA ALA A 601 -2.58 22.60 -7.79
C ALA A 601 -3.65 23.53 -8.41
N HIS A 602 -3.91 23.38 -9.72
CA HIS A 602 -4.81 24.27 -10.44
C HIS A 602 -6.18 23.66 -10.75
N ASN A 603 -6.26 22.32 -10.80
CA ASN A 603 -7.50 21.55 -10.91
C ASN A 603 -8.47 22.02 -12.02
N ARG A 604 -7.91 22.32 -13.21
CA ARG A 604 -8.62 23.01 -14.31
C ARG A 604 -9.44 22.08 -15.20
N GLU A 605 -9.13 20.79 -15.19
CA GLU A 605 -9.68 19.83 -16.15
C GLU A 605 -10.86 19.07 -15.55
N PHE A 606 -12.08 19.34 -16.02
CA PHE A 606 -13.27 18.61 -15.56
C PHE A 606 -13.72 17.63 -16.63
N ILE A 607 -13.68 16.34 -16.32
CA ILE A 607 -14.04 15.27 -17.25
C ILE A 607 -15.34 14.57 -16.83
N THR A 608 -15.99 13.94 -17.79
CA THR A 608 -17.16 13.09 -17.57
C THR A 608 -17.33 12.06 -18.68
N MET A 609 -18.23 11.10 -18.44
CA MET A 609 -18.74 10.19 -19.45
C MET A 609 -20.23 10.43 -19.63
N VAL A 610 -20.66 10.61 -20.88
CA VAL A 610 -22.07 10.72 -21.26
C VAL A 610 -22.47 9.44 -21.99
N VAL A 611 -23.61 8.87 -21.62
CA VAL A 611 -24.11 7.60 -22.20
C VAL A 611 -25.39 7.88 -22.99
N TYR A 612 -25.46 7.37 -24.22
CA TYR A 612 -26.62 7.47 -25.09
C TYR A 612 -27.13 6.08 -25.52
N LYS A 613 -28.44 5.98 -25.74
CA LYS A 613 -29.11 4.82 -26.33
C LYS A 613 -29.33 5.03 -27.82
N THR A 614 -28.25 5.00 -28.59
CA THR A 614 -28.27 5.17 -30.06
C THR A 614 -27.78 3.95 -30.82
N ASP A 615 -27.77 2.77 -30.18
CA ASP A 615 -27.31 1.50 -30.77
C ASP A 615 -25.88 1.58 -31.34
N GLY A 616 -25.01 2.36 -30.69
CA GLY A 616 -23.62 2.56 -31.12
C GLY A 616 -23.44 3.59 -32.24
N LYS A 617 -24.52 4.26 -32.67
CA LYS A 617 -24.45 5.33 -33.67
C LYS A 617 -23.86 6.60 -33.08
N LYS A 618 -23.03 7.26 -33.87
CA LYS A 618 -22.37 8.51 -33.52
C LYS A 618 -23.38 9.61 -33.13
N VAL A 619 -23.11 10.28 -32.03
CA VAL A 619 -23.91 11.39 -31.50
C VAL A 619 -23.28 12.72 -31.91
N PHE A 620 -24.08 13.63 -32.47
CA PHE A 620 -23.58 14.92 -32.96
C PHE A 620 -23.93 16.08 -32.04
N TYR A 621 -25.10 16.03 -31.41
CA TYR A 621 -25.63 17.09 -30.55
C TYR A 621 -25.86 16.55 -29.13
N PRO A 622 -25.55 17.34 -28.10
CA PRO A 622 -25.60 16.88 -26.72
C PRO A 622 -27.02 16.54 -26.24
N SER A 623 -28.03 17.22 -26.79
CA SER A 623 -29.44 17.09 -26.36
C SER A 623 -30.31 16.33 -27.37
N ASP A 624 -29.75 15.85 -28.49
CA ASP A 624 -30.49 15.15 -29.53
C ASP A 624 -29.73 13.89 -30.03
N PRO A 625 -30.14 12.68 -29.61
CA PRO A 625 -31.20 12.42 -28.63
C PRO A 625 -30.79 12.84 -27.21
N PRO A 626 -31.72 12.97 -26.25
CA PRO A 626 -31.37 13.24 -24.86
C PRO A 626 -30.46 12.13 -24.29
N PRO A 627 -29.47 12.48 -23.45
CA PRO A 627 -28.57 11.50 -22.86
C PRO A 627 -29.32 10.53 -21.94
N TYR A 628 -28.94 9.25 -21.99
CA TYR A 628 -29.43 8.25 -21.04
C TYR A 628 -28.81 8.47 -19.66
N ILE A 629 -27.52 8.84 -19.63
CA ILE A 629 -26.82 9.32 -18.44
C ILE A 629 -25.99 10.53 -18.86
N ASP A 630 -26.29 11.71 -18.30
CA ASP A 630 -25.43 12.89 -18.40
C ASP A 630 -24.57 12.97 -17.14
N GLY A 631 -23.32 12.53 -17.28
CA GLY A 631 -22.43 12.49 -16.14
C GLY A 631 -22.03 13.89 -15.66
N ILE A 632 -21.98 14.07 -14.34
CA ILE A 632 -21.49 15.31 -13.72
C ILE A 632 -20.01 15.49 -14.07
N ARG A 633 -19.67 16.67 -14.60
CA ARG A 633 -18.30 17.07 -14.91
C ARG A 633 -17.57 17.36 -13.59
N ILE A 634 -16.54 16.56 -13.29
CA ILE A 634 -15.76 16.68 -12.07
C ILE A 634 -14.28 16.86 -12.39
N ASN A 635 -13.58 17.59 -11.54
CA ASN A 635 -12.14 17.83 -11.64
C ASN A 635 -11.28 16.72 -11.02
N SER A 636 -11.90 15.62 -10.59
CA SER A 636 -11.18 14.40 -10.23
C SER A 636 -10.66 13.69 -11.50
N PRO A 637 -9.47 13.08 -11.46
CA PRO A 637 -8.98 12.27 -12.59
C PRO A 637 -9.83 11.02 -12.83
N HIS A 638 -10.65 10.59 -11.87
CA HIS A 638 -11.49 9.41 -11.98
C HIS A 638 -12.97 9.75 -11.95
N TYR A 639 -13.71 9.31 -12.97
CA TYR A 639 -15.16 9.40 -13.08
C TYR A 639 -15.78 8.02 -13.29
N LEU A 640 -16.70 7.62 -12.41
CA LEU A 640 -17.37 6.32 -12.47
C LEU A 640 -18.83 6.49 -12.88
N THR A 641 -19.22 5.83 -13.97
CA THR A 641 -20.62 5.66 -14.38
C THR A 641 -21.09 4.25 -14.04
N LYS A 642 -22.27 4.14 -13.41
CA LYS A 642 -22.89 2.86 -13.07
C LYS A 642 -24.23 2.70 -13.77
N MET A 643 -24.41 1.58 -14.43
CA MET A 643 -25.63 1.20 -15.14
C MET A 643 -26.19 -0.10 -14.59
N LYS A 644 -27.51 -0.17 -14.46
CA LYS A 644 -28.23 -1.40 -14.10
C LYS A 644 -29.17 -1.78 -15.24
N LEU A 645 -28.95 -2.94 -15.84
CA LEU A 645 -29.77 -3.52 -16.88
C LEU A 645 -30.69 -4.57 -16.26
N THR A 646 -31.97 -4.52 -16.58
CA THR A 646 -32.99 -5.42 -16.02
C THR A 646 -33.61 -6.35 -17.05
N SER A 647 -33.51 -6.03 -18.34
CA SER A 647 -34.01 -6.90 -19.41
C SER A 647 -32.89 -7.76 -20.02
N PRO A 648 -33.15 -9.05 -20.27
CA PRO A 648 -32.20 -9.91 -20.96
C PRO A 648 -32.01 -9.49 -22.41
N GLY A 649 -30.87 -9.87 -22.98
CA GLY A 649 -30.52 -9.65 -24.37
C GLY A 649 -29.33 -8.71 -24.56
N THR A 650 -29.07 -8.37 -25.80
CA THR A 650 -27.96 -7.48 -26.16
C THR A 650 -28.41 -6.02 -26.01
N HIS A 651 -27.71 -5.26 -25.18
CA HIS A 651 -27.89 -3.82 -25.03
C HIS A 651 -26.71 -3.10 -25.65
N THR A 652 -26.98 -2.13 -26.52
CA THR A 652 -25.93 -1.35 -27.19
C THR A 652 -26.04 0.11 -26.82
N PHE A 653 -24.94 0.69 -26.34
CA PHE A 653 -24.83 2.08 -25.95
C PHE A 653 -23.73 2.79 -26.74
N THR A 654 -23.86 4.11 -26.83
CA THR A 654 -22.79 5.00 -27.29
C THR A 654 -22.27 5.77 -26.10
N LEU A 655 -20.98 5.58 -25.81
CA LEU A 655 -20.26 6.28 -24.76
C LEU A 655 -19.56 7.49 -25.37
N VAL A 656 -19.68 8.65 -24.75
CA VAL A 656 -19.03 9.89 -25.20
C VAL A 656 -18.19 10.44 -24.06
N VAL A 657 -16.88 10.55 -24.29
CA VAL A 657 -15.99 11.27 -23.37
C VAL A 657 -16.24 12.76 -23.53
N SER A 658 -16.51 13.44 -22.42
CA SER A 658 -16.88 14.87 -22.41
C SER A 658 -16.06 15.62 -21.37
N GLN A 659 -15.88 16.92 -21.59
CA GLN A 659 -15.09 17.80 -20.74
C GLN A 659 -15.75 19.17 -20.62
N TYR A 660 -15.61 19.80 -19.45
CA TYR A 660 -16.00 21.20 -19.29
C TYR A 660 -14.88 22.08 -19.86
N GLU A 661 -15.20 22.85 -20.91
CA GLU A 661 -14.29 23.81 -21.55
C GLU A 661 -12.92 23.21 -21.90
N LYS A 662 -12.86 22.51 -23.03
CA LYS A 662 -11.67 21.85 -23.53
C LYS A 662 -10.55 22.85 -23.84
N GLN A 663 -9.47 22.79 -23.06
CA GLN A 663 -8.30 23.66 -23.22
C GLN A 663 -7.04 22.90 -23.66
N ASN A 664 -6.89 21.64 -23.23
CA ASN A 664 -5.68 20.86 -23.42
C ASN A 664 -5.96 19.49 -24.04
N THR A 665 -4.90 18.89 -24.59
CA THR A 665 -4.93 17.48 -24.99
C THR A 665 -4.95 16.62 -23.73
N ILE A 666 -5.93 15.73 -23.63
CA ILE A 666 -6.01 14.79 -22.51
C ILE A 666 -5.70 13.37 -22.98
N HIS A 667 -5.01 12.62 -22.12
CA HIS A 667 -4.81 11.19 -22.24
C HIS A 667 -5.66 10.51 -21.18
N TYR A 668 -6.26 9.36 -21.49
CA TYR A 668 -7.17 8.71 -20.56
C TYR A 668 -7.28 7.21 -20.82
N THR A 669 -7.83 6.54 -19.80
CA THR A 669 -8.20 5.14 -19.81
C THR A 669 -9.71 5.02 -19.60
N ILE A 670 -10.38 4.18 -20.39
CA ILE A 670 -11.76 3.73 -20.11
C ILE A 670 -11.70 2.26 -19.72
N ARG A 671 -12.19 1.93 -18.53
CA ARG A 671 -12.36 0.55 -18.08
C ARG A 671 -13.83 0.23 -17.92
N CYS A 672 -14.28 -0.86 -18.53
CA CYS A 672 -15.62 -1.40 -18.39
C CYS A 672 -15.56 -2.72 -17.60
N GLY A 673 -16.37 -2.83 -16.56
CA GLY A 673 -16.57 -4.07 -15.79
C GLY A 673 -18.04 -4.48 -15.80
N GLY A 674 -18.31 -5.77 -16.05
CA GLY A 674 -19.66 -6.35 -16.03
C GLY A 674 -19.82 -7.37 -14.92
N ALA A 675 -20.91 -7.26 -14.16
CA ALA A 675 -21.33 -8.23 -13.15
C ALA A 675 -22.76 -8.69 -13.45
N ALA A 676 -22.94 -10.01 -13.57
CA ALA A 676 -24.23 -10.66 -13.79
C ALA A 676 -24.91 -11.00 -12.47
#